data_AF-G4T3W2-F1
#
_entry.id   AF-G4T3W2-F1
#
_cell.length_a   1.000
_cell.length_b   1.000
_cell.length_c   1.000
_cell.angle_alpha   90.00
_cell.angle_beta   90.00
_cell.angle_gamma   90.00
#
_symmetry.space_group_name_H-M   'P 1'
#
loop_
_entity.id
_entity.type
_entity.pdbx_description
1 polymer ?
#
loop_
_entity_poly.entity_id
_entity_poly.type
_entity_poly.pdbx_seq_one_letter_code
_entity_poly.pdbx_strand_id
1 'polypeptide(L)'
;MSTIPTDGRDIFYVTPGNQTIDGKAGLDVVFFNGSSTDYTIEVNEKEVIVTHINGNDGSNRLINIEKIHFYGDNKQILLSQETLVNTLTAGTQQASTVLAYPDGGFINFWQGPDGYYFRKFDTNGRGIGIEQRILSGIGEGANVSPALFSDGSIVLAWSAPDADGSGVYVQLFDADGKSPSNIFRANDTITDDQDLPAIAVLQNDRFVVAWSSSNQGDSLQNGVSMGSTPNQTGVFSQLFDKFGNPLGWETKISDSGGSDAFVTALADGGYVIGYEAISAISEQMLIFAKRFDNDGQFKNFLTADDSGIAINATFETTDPLVGNPDFNELASAQKFPTAAQLNNGNIVVVWQAPRDVYPILDDPLDAHDFSIVARIYNANGQVLTDEIEVNTFTTYDQTHPTVAALTGGGFVVVWQSMLQDESYWGVYGQRFNANGTKVSGEFQVNTTAHDSQQQPTVIGLSDGGFVVSWEAEYQDGHQQGVFQDGDAATEIVMQRYNAQGIPLGRSLSGGSGDDTIIVNGAIGVDLSGAAGNDELIGGDGNDVIRGGRGNNILNGGAGDDILIGGPGNDIFIGSPGNNTIIGGGGSNILKLEGSVNDYELSGAPGNYTLLGENQTYTIRGVGLLEFSSGEIIPLVGDVDQGGSPGIGITVEDRDTTTANVLTGTDFDDILIGGNIRGEPDILQGGLGNDLYIALGNRLVIFDTGGNNTLEVASGIDLSQPHRGPIKGLEYIDNVTLTGNRNLKLVGNDDNNILKGNDGNNRIFGGGGDDIIYGGLGRNRLSGGPGTDTFVFDTQPGRQNRDFIIDFSNDILKFSSAIYSGLDPNEDGNINFISAPGLNRAHTNTASFLVYNTKTGILYYDAENSTRAEPIVKVGIVDEGTFTAANLTVADFEFF
;
A
#
# COMPACT_ATOMS: atom_id res chain seq x y z
N MET A 1 -6.03 -31.42 -27.93
CA MET A 1 -6.36 -32.19 -26.71
C MET A 1 -5.39 -33.34 -26.58
N SER A 2 -4.45 -33.24 -25.65
CA SER A 2 -3.60 -34.35 -25.20
C SER A 2 -3.78 -34.42 -23.70
N THR A 3 -4.79 -35.16 -23.26
CA THR A 3 -4.99 -35.53 -21.86
C THR A 3 -4.06 -36.70 -21.52
N ILE A 4 -3.19 -36.53 -20.53
CA ILE A 4 -2.73 -37.61 -19.66
C ILE A 4 -3.16 -37.21 -18.24
N PRO A 5 -4.18 -37.84 -17.65
CA PRO A 5 -4.67 -37.49 -16.32
C PRO A 5 -3.98 -38.30 -15.22
N THR A 6 -3.74 -37.65 -14.07
CA THR A 6 -4.13 -38.01 -12.67
C THR A 6 -3.11 -37.43 -11.69
N ASP A 7 -3.50 -36.34 -11.01
CA ASP A 7 -2.87 -35.71 -9.84
C ASP A 7 -1.78 -34.65 -10.17
N GLY A 8 -2.14 -33.36 -10.09
CA GLY A 8 -1.17 -32.27 -9.84
C GLY A 8 -1.26 -31.02 -10.73
N ARG A 9 -1.23 -31.15 -12.07
CA ARG A 9 -1.29 -30.01 -13.04
C ARG A 9 -1.76 -30.43 -14.44
N ASP A 10 -2.90 -29.92 -14.94
CA ASP A 10 -3.30 -30.04 -16.35
C ASP A 10 -2.86 -28.82 -17.19
N ILE A 11 -2.23 -29.08 -18.35
CA ILE A 11 -1.79 -28.05 -19.31
C ILE A 11 -2.68 -28.06 -20.56
N PHE A 12 -3.30 -26.93 -20.86
CA PHE A 12 -4.18 -26.74 -22.02
C PHE A 12 -3.58 -25.74 -23.02
N TYR A 13 -3.78 -26.01 -24.31
CA TYR A 13 -3.39 -25.10 -25.39
C TYR A 13 -4.63 -24.70 -26.18
N VAL A 14 -4.86 -23.39 -26.30
CA VAL A 14 -5.98 -22.84 -27.07
C VAL A 14 -5.71 -22.97 -28.56
N THR A 15 -6.76 -23.36 -29.28
CA THR A 15 -6.78 -23.50 -30.73
C THR A 15 -7.84 -22.56 -31.31
N PRO A 16 -7.74 -22.18 -32.60
CA PRO A 16 -8.71 -21.26 -33.21
C PRO A 16 -10.18 -21.68 -33.02
N GLY A 17 -11.01 -20.74 -32.55
CA GLY A 17 -12.44 -20.89 -32.27
C GLY A 17 -12.78 -20.96 -30.78
N ASN A 18 -14.07 -20.86 -30.45
CA ASN A 18 -14.54 -20.86 -29.05
C ASN A 18 -14.39 -22.24 -28.39
N GLN A 19 -13.78 -22.29 -27.21
CA GLN A 19 -13.59 -23.52 -26.44
C GLN A 19 -14.17 -23.42 -25.02
N THR A 20 -14.42 -24.57 -24.39
CA THR A 20 -14.67 -24.67 -22.95
C THR A 20 -13.64 -25.63 -22.36
N ILE A 21 -12.89 -25.16 -21.37
CA ILE A 21 -11.76 -25.85 -20.74
C ILE A 21 -12.07 -25.96 -19.25
N ASP A 22 -11.98 -27.17 -18.71
CA ASP A 22 -12.21 -27.47 -17.29
C ASP A 22 -10.99 -28.23 -16.76
N GLY A 23 -10.20 -27.59 -15.90
CA GLY A 23 -8.95 -28.14 -15.35
C GLY A 23 -9.18 -29.21 -14.27
N LYS A 24 -10.35 -29.18 -13.62
CA LYS A 24 -10.71 -30.02 -12.47
C LYS A 24 -9.95 -29.64 -11.19
N ALA A 25 -9.11 -30.52 -10.65
CA ALA A 25 -8.46 -30.36 -9.36
C ALA A 25 -6.95 -30.50 -9.53
N GLY A 26 -6.20 -29.57 -8.96
CA GLY A 26 -4.77 -29.39 -9.23
C GLY A 26 -4.49 -27.97 -9.73
N LEU A 27 -3.24 -27.68 -10.07
CA LEU A 27 -2.83 -26.38 -10.62
C LEU A 27 -2.85 -26.44 -12.16
N ASP A 28 -3.86 -25.84 -12.77
CA ASP A 28 -4.14 -25.96 -14.19
C ASP A 28 -3.77 -24.69 -14.96
N VAL A 29 -3.14 -24.87 -16.13
CA VAL A 29 -2.58 -23.77 -16.93
C VAL A 29 -3.12 -23.79 -18.35
N VAL A 30 -3.62 -22.65 -18.83
CA VAL A 30 -4.10 -22.47 -20.21
C VAL A 30 -3.18 -21.53 -20.99
N PHE A 31 -2.71 -22.00 -22.15
CA PHE A 31 -1.79 -21.29 -23.03
C PHE A 31 -2.51 -20.70 -24.26
N PHE A 32 -2.32 -19.40 -24.48
CA PHE A 32 -2.79 -18.64 -25.64
C PHE A 32 -1.59 -18.22 -26.52
N ASN A 33 -1.75 -18.22 -27.85
CA ASN A 33 -0.65 -18.02 -28.79
C ASN A 33 -0.35 -16.55 -29.12
N GLY A 34 -1.14 -15.59 -28.62
CA GLY A 34 -0.97 -14.14 -28.86
C GLY A 34 -0.33 -13.38 -27.70
N SER A 35 -0.21 -12.06 -27.84
CA SER A 35 0.17 -11.14 -26.76
C SER A 35 -1.01 -10.97 -25.80
N SER A 36 -0.79 -10.72 -24.51
CA SER A 36 -1.89 -10.48 -23.56
C SER A 36 -2.83 -9.35 -23.98
N THR A 37 -2.26 -8.28 -24.54
CA THR A 37 -2.96 -7.12 -25.11
C THR A 37 -3.88 -7.45 -26.30
N ASP A 38 -3.78 -8.64 -26.88
CA ASP A 38 -4.67 -9.11 -27.94
C ASP A 38 -6.00 -9.67 -27.40
N TYR A 39 -6.13 -9.81 -26.08
CA TYR A 39 -7.24 -10.47 -25.40
C TYR A 39 -7.92 -9.56 -24.37
N THR A 40 -9.19 -9.85 -24.13
CA THR A 40 -9.96 -9.36 -22.99
C THR A 40 -10.25 -10.54 -22.08
N ILE A 41 -10.13 -10.31 -20.78
CA ILE A 41 -10.36 -11.34 -19.77
C ILE A 41 -11.57 -10.91 -18.96
N GLU A 42 -12.61 -11.72 -19.05
CA GLU A 42 -13.86 -11.57 -18.34
C GLU A 42 -13.96 -12.61 -17.23
N VAL A 43 -14.21 -12.20 -16.00
CA VAL A 43 -14.33 -13.13 -14.86
C VAL A 43 -15.78 -13.18 -14.39
N ASN A 44 -16.31 -14.39 -14.22
CA ASN A 44 -17.62 -14.67 -13.65
C ASN A 44 -17.47 -15.57 -12.41
N GLU A 45 -18.52 -15.73 -11.60
CA GLU A 45 -18.53 -16.59 -10.39
C GLU A 45 -17.96 -18.01 -10.61
N LYS A 46 -18.19 -18.60 -11.79
CA LYS A 46 -17.87 -20.01 -12.06
C LYS A 46 -16.84 -20.23 -13.16
N GLU A 47 -16.48 -19.19 -13.90
CA GLU A 47 -15.64 -19.32 -15.08
C GLU A 47 -14.92 -18.01 -15.42
N VAL A 48 -13.79 -18.13 -16.13
CA VAL A 48 -13.08 -17.01 -16.76
C VAL A 48 -13.26 -17.13 -18.27
N ILE A 49 -13.70 -16.07 -18.92
CA ILE A 49 -13.90 -15.99 -20.36
C ILE A 49 -12.78 -15.16 -20.95
N VAL A 50 -11.92 -15.77 -21.76
CA VAL A 50 -10.83 -15.09 -22.45
C VAL A 50 -11.21 -14.91 -23.92
N THR A 51 -11.35 -13.67 -24.37
CA THR A 51 -11.83 -13.33 -25.71
C THR A 51 -10.76 -12.58 -26.49
N HIS A 52 -10.36 -13.11 -27.64
CA HIS A 52 -9.42 -12.45 -28.53
C HIS A 52 -10.10 -11.28 -29.25
N ILE A 53 -9.56 -10.06 -29.11
CA ILE A 53 -10.16 -8.81 -29.62
C ILE A 53 -10.24 -8.79 -31.16
N ASN A 54 -9.19 -9.24 -31.84
CA ASN A 54 -9.06 -9.15 -33.31
C ASN A 54 -8.55 -10.43 -34.00
N GLY A 55 -8.59 -11.57 -33.32
CA GLY A 55 -8.01 -12.84 -33.80
C GLY A 55 -9.01 -13.95 -34.07
N ASN A 56 -8.48 -15.13 -34.39
CA ASN A 56 -9.26 -16.32 -34.73
C ASN A 56 -9.45 -17.29 -33.54
N ASP A 57 -8.89 -16.98 -32.37
CA ASP A 57 -9.00 -17.82 -31.16
C ASP A 57 -10.35 -17.66 -30.45
N GLY A 58 -11.20 -16.72 -30.88
CA GLY A 58 -12.58 -16.61 -30.40
C GLY A 58 -12.69 -16.29 -28.90
N SER A 59 -13.80 -16.71 -28.29
CA SER A 59 -14.12 -16.52 -26.87
C SER A 59 -14.09 -17.88 -26.15
N ASN A 60 -13.21 -18.03 -25.18
CA ASN A 60 -12.86 -19.30 -24.52
C ASN A 60 -13.26 -19.27 -23.06
N ARG A 61 -14.05 -20.25 -22.62
CA ARG A 61 -14.55 -20.40 -21.23
C ARG A 61 -13.62 -21.32 -20.45
N LEU A 62 -13.07 -20.85 -19.34
CA LEU A 62 -12.10 -21.52 -18.48
C LEU A 62 -12.75 -21.77 -17.11
N ILE A 63 -12.76 -23.02 -16.67
CA ILE A 63 -13.39 -23.47 -15.41
C ILE A 63 -12.31 -24.21 -14.62
N ASN A 64 -12.15 -23.93 -13.33
CA ASN A 64 -11.08 -24.50 -12.50
C ASN A 64 -9.70 -24.40 -13.18
N ILE A 65 -9.29 -23.16 -13.49
CA ILE A 65 -7.99 -22.85 -14.09
C ILE A 65 -7.34 -21.78 -13.22
N GLU A 66 -6.12 -22.03 -12.79
CA GLU A 66 -5.37 -21.20 -11.85
C GLU A 66 -4.41 -20.25 -12.58
N LYS A 67 -4.08 -20.56 -13.85
CA LYS A 67 -3.12 -19.74 -14.62
C LYS A 67 -3.44 -19.64 -16.10
N ILE A 68 -3.32 -18.43 -16.64
CA ILE A 68 -3.35 -18.16 -18.08
C ILE A 68 -1.93 -17.71 -18.51
N HIS A 69 -1.44 -18.22 -19.63
CA HIS A 69 -0.17 -17.80 -20.22
C HIS A 69 -0.36 -17.31 -21.66
N PHE A 70 0.28 -16.18 -21.99
CA PHE A 70 0.30 -15.59 -23.32
C PHE A 70 1.72 -15.70 -23.91
N TYR A 71 1.85 -16.39 -25.05
CA TYR A 71 3.16 -16.63 -25.67
C TYR A 71 3.77 -15.39 -26.34
N GLY A 72 2.94 -14.45 -26.79
CA GLY A 72 3.40 -13.30 -27.58
C GLY A 72 4.32 -12.36 -26.82
N ASP A 73 4.06 -12.19 -25.52
CA ASP A 73 4.78 -11.33 -24.59
C ASP A 73 5.34 -12.10 -23.39
N ASN A 74 5.19 -13.43 -23.37
CA ASN A 74 5.59 -14.32 -22.28
C ASN A 74 4.93 -13.94 -20.94
N LYS A 75 3.70 -13.40 -20.99
CA LYS A 75 2.95 -12.95 -19.83
C LYS A 75 2.18 -14.10 -19.16
N GLN A 76 1.97 -13.97 -17.86
CA GLN A 76 1.24 -14.94 -17.06
C GLN A 76 0.25 -14.19 -16.17
N ILE A 77 -1.02 -14.61 -16.22
CA ILE A 77 -2.07 -14.11 -15.33
C ILE A 77 -2.40 -15.22 -14.36
N LEU A 78 -2.25 -14.92 -13.08
CA LEU A 78 -2.67 -15.79 -12.00
C LEU A 78 -4.15 -15.53 -11.72
N LEU A 79 -4.92 -16.61 -11.70
CA LEU A 79 -6.32 -16.64 -11.28
C LEU A 79 -6.33 -17.23 -9.87
N SER A 80 -5.73 -16.51 -8.91
CA SER A 80 -5.70 -16.97 -7.53
C SER A 80 -7.07 -16.77 -6.90
N GLN A 81 -7.46 -17.66 -6.00
CA GLN A 81 -8.64 -17.47 -5.17
C GLN A 81 -8.27 -17.00 -3.75
N GLU A 82 -6.96 -16.88 -3.50
CA GLU A 82 -6.36 -16.49 -2.24
C GLU A 82 -6.45 -14.97 -2.05
N THR A 83 -6.64 -14.54 -0.81
CA THR A 83 -6.68 -13.13 -0.43
C THR A 83 -5.53 -12.84 0.53
N LEU A 84 -4.71 -11.84 0.19
CA LEU A 84 -3.67 -11.34 1.09
C LEU A 84 -4.32 -10.56 2.25
N VAL A 85 -4.04 -10.98 3.47
CA VAL A 85 -4.65 -10.43 4.69
C VAL A 85 -3.92 -9.15 5.12
N ASN A 86 -2.59 -9.20 5.07
CA ASN A 86 -1.62 -8.20 5.49
C ASN A 86 -1.05 -7.41 4.28
N THR A 87 -1.73 -6.34 3.93
CA THR A 87 -1.43 -5.42 2.82
C THR A 87 -0.60 -4.18 3.19
N LEU A 88 -0.45 -3.84 4.49
CA LEU A 88 0.23 -2.65 4.99
C LEU A 88 1.42 -2.98 5.91
N THR A 89 1.33 -4.09 6.63
CA THR A 89 2.37 -4.53 7.56
C THR A 89 3.55 -5.08 6.76
N ALA A 90 4.73 -4.48 6.92
CA ALA A 90 5.96 -4.91 6.25
C ALA A 90 6.81 -5.85 7.13
N GLY A 91 7.63 -6.69 6.51
CA GLY A 91 8.50 -7.66 7.18
C GLY A 91 7.81 -9.00 7.47
N THR A 92 8.53 -9.90 8.15
CA THR A 92 8.11 -11.27 8.46
C THR A 92 6.86 -11.31 9.34
N GLN A 93 5.86 -12.08 8.91
CA GLN A 93 4.58 -12.21 9.59
C GLN A 93 4.19 -13.67 9.82
N GLN A 94 3.71 -13.97 11.02
CA GLN A 94 3.52 -15.35 11.49
C GLN A 94 2.36 -15.47 12.49
N ALA A 95 2.09 -16.69 12.96
CA ALA A 95 1.06 -17.05 13.93
C ALA A 95 -0.35 -16.59 13.51
N SER A 96 -0.76 -16.94 12.28
CA SER A 96 -2.08 -16.59 11.77
C SER A 96 -3.19 -17.25 12.58
N THR A 97 -4.23 -16.51 12.96
CA THR A 97 -5.44 -17.08 13.59
C THR A 97 -6.70 -16.43 13.04
N VAL A 98 -7.59 -17.24 12.47
CA VAL A 98 -8.91 -16.80 11.99
C VAL A 98 -10.04 -17.19 12.95
N LEU A 99 -10.90 -16.22 13.31
CA LEU A 99 -12.05 -16.42 14.20
C LEU A 99 -13.34 -15.88 13.58
N ALA A 100 -14.47 -16.55 13.81
CA ALA A 100 -15.77 -16.11 13.31
C ALA A 100 -16.28 -14.93 14.14
N TYR A 101 -16.68 -13.85 13.46
CA TYR A 101 -17.15 -12.64 14.09
C TYR A 101 -18.68 -12.69 14.31
N PRO A 102 -19.23 -12.10 15.40
CA PRO A 102 -20.65 -12.25 15.73
C PRO A 102 -21.65 -11.71 14.70
N ASP A 103 -21.23 -10.81 13.80
CA ASP A 103 -22.05 -10.29 12.70
C ASP A 103 -22.15 -11.24 11.49
N GLY A 104 -21.48 -12.39 11.56
CA GLY A 104 -21.42 -13.40 10.52
C GLY A 104 -20.14 -13.36 9.69
N GLY A 105 -19.36 -12.29 9.78
CA GLY A 105 -18.03 -12.18 9.18
C GLY A 105 -16.96 -12.95 9.95
N PHE A 106 -15.71 -12.55 9.79
CA PHE A 106 -14.58 -13.12 10.52
C PHE A 106 -13.49 -12.08 10.74
N ILE A 107 -12.56 -12.40 11.64
CA ILE A 107 -11.39 -11.59 11.95
C ILE A 107 -10.17 -12.48 11.81
N ASN A 108 -9.11 -11.94 11.25
CA ASN A 108 -7.84 -12.62 11.13
C ASN A 108 -6.79 -11.86 11.95
N PHE A 109 -6.00 -12.59 12.72
CA PHE A 109 -4.95 -12.08 13.58
C PHE A 109 -3.59 -12.62 13.12
N TRP A 110 -2.54 -11.84 13.31
CA TRP A 110 -1.17 -12.29 13.05
C TRP A 110 -0.16 -11.47 13.83
N GLN A 111 1.03 -12.03 14.01
CA GLN A 111 2.18 -11.34 14.55
C GLN A 111 3.00 -10.72 13.40
N GLY A 112 3.33 -9.44 13.53
CA GLY A 112 4.31 -8.77 12.69
C GLY A 112 5.57 -8.38 13.49
N PRO A 113 6.55 -7.72 12.84
CA PRO A 113 7.86 -7.45 13.46
C PRO A 113 7.83 -6.57 14.70
N ASP A 114 6.79 -5.73 14.85
CA ASP A 114 6.68 -4.73 15.91
C ASP A 114 5.41 -4.85 16.77
N GLY A 115 4.59 -5.89 16.55
CA GLY A 115 3.35 -6.05 17.28
C GLY A 115 2.44 -7.19 16.82
N TYR A 116 1.29 -7.29 17.46
CA TYR A 116 0.18 -8.15 17.03
C TYR A 116 -0.83 -7.31 16.27
N TYR A 117 -1.34 -7.85 15.18
CA TYR A 117 -2.22 -7.17 14.25
C TYR A 117 -3.49 -7.97 14.04
N PHE A 118 -4.54 -7.28 13.58
CA PHE A 118 -5.73 -7.91 13.07
C PHE A 118 -6.34 -7.14 11.91
N ARG A 119 -7.18 -7.84 11.15
CA ARG A 119 -8.05 -7.27 10.12
C ARG A 119 -9.39 -8.00 10.17
N LYS A 120 -10.47 -7.22 10.11
CA LYS A 120 -11.83 -7.75 10.05
C LYS A 120 -12.20 -8.01 8.61
N PHE A 121 -13.10 -8.96 8.41
CA PHE A 121 -13.65 -9.33 7.13
C PHE A 121 -15.16 -9.55 7.25
N ASP A 122 -15.91 -9.17 6.24
CA ASP A 122 -17.34 -9.44 6.19
C ASP A 122 -17.62 -10.93 5.93
N THR A 123 -18.90 -11.30 5.90
CA THR A 123 -19.33 -12.65 5.56
C THR A 123 -18.78 -13.13 4.23
N ASN A 124 -18.49 -12.21 3.30
CA ASN A 124 -18.03 -12.52 1.96
C ASN A 124 -16.52 -12.71 1.81
N GLY A 125 -15.74 -12.45 2.85
CA GLY A 125 -14.27 -12.46 2.80
C GLY A 125 -13.66 -11.12 2.41
N ARG A 126 -14.45 -10.04 2.40
CA ARG A 126 -13.96 -8.69 2.12
C ARG A 126 -13.42 -8.04 3.39
N GLY A 127 -12.23 -7.46 3.32
CA GLY A 127 -11.65 -6.70 4.43
C GLY A 127 -12.51 -5.48 4.83
N ILE A 128 -12.90 -5.42 6.10
CA ILE A 128 -13.57 -4.27 6.72
C ILE A 128 -12.50 -3.41 7.38
N GLY A 129 -12.19 -2.26 6.77
CA GLY A 129 -11.13 -1.38 7.22
C GLY A 129 -9.72 -1.88 6.85
N ILE A 130 -8.72 -1.18 7.37
CA ILE A 130 -7.31 -1.52 7.21
C ILE A 130 -6.79 -2.35 8.38
N GLU A 131 -5.59 -2.90 8.26
CA GLU A 131 -4.90 -3.60 9.35
C GLU A 131 -4.72 -2.70 10.56
N GLN A 132 -4.96 -3.26 11.75
CA GLN A 132 -4.83 -2.54 13.01
C GLN A 132 -3.90 -3.29 13.96
N ARG A 133 -2.92 -2.57 14.49
CA ARG A 133 -2.04 -3.09 15.56
C ARG A 133 -2.80 -3.07 16.89
N ILE A 134 -2.99 -4.22 17.50
CA ILE A 134 -3.71 -4.40 18.77
C ILE A 134 -2.78 -4.50 19.98
N LEU A 135 -1.57 -5.07 19.80
CA LEU A 135 -0.53 -5.12 20.81
C LEU A 135 0.79 -4.58 20.25
N SER A 136 1.49 -3.78 21.05
CA SER A 136 2.82 -3.24 20.71
C SER A 136 3.91 -3.84 21.59
N GLY A 137 5.10 -4.04 21.05
CA GLY A 137 6.27 -4.44 21.85
C GLY A 137 6.29 -5.91 22.28
N ILE A 138 5.48 -6.75 21.62
CA ILE A 138 5.69 -8.19 21.63
C ILE A 138 6.74 -8.52 20.54
N GLY A 139 7.81 -9.22 20.91
CA GLY A 139 8.87 -9.60 19.96
C GLY A 139 8.45 -10.77 19.10
N GLU A 140 9.10 -10.96 17.93
CA GLU A 140 8.87 -12.10 17.03
C GLU A 140 8.89 -13.44 17.79
N GLY A 141 7.94 -14.34 17.48
CA GLY A 141 7.79 -15.63 18.13
C GLY A 141 7.07 -15.59 19.48
N ALA A 142 6.28 -14.55 19.76
CA ALA A 142 5.46 -14.50 20.96
C ALA A 142 4.21 -15.39 20.75
N ASN A 143 3.96 -16.32 21.67
CA ASN A 143 2.79 -17.18 21.61
C ASN A 143 1.55 -16.40 22.05
N VAL A 144 0.83 -15.82 21.07
CA VAL A 144 -0.39 -15.03 21.29
C VAL A 144 -1.60 -15.82 20.82
N SER A 145 -2.60 -15.97 21.70
CA SER A 145 -3.86 -16.63 21.39
C SER A 145 -5.03 -15.64 21.56
N PRO A 146 -5.77 -15.35 20.49
CA PRO A 146 -6.96 -14.51 20.54
C PRO A 146 -8.25 -15.32 20.79
N ALA A 147 -9.25 -14.69 21.40
CA ALA A 147 -10.65 -15.15 21.38
C ALA A 147 -11.63 -13.96 21.35
N LEU A 148 -12.87 -14.23 20.96
CA LEU A 148 -13.93 -13.22 20.80
C LEU A 148 -15.09 -13.43 21.77
N PHE A 149 -15.57 -12.32 22.33
CA PHE A 149 -16.84 -12.29 23.05
C PHE A 149 -18.03 -12.19 22.10
N SER A 150 -19.21 -12.50 22.61
CA SER A 150 -20.46 -12.46 21.83
C SER A 150 -20.83 -11.06 21.30
N ASP A 151 -20.27 -10.00 21.88
CA ASP A 151 -20.43 -8.61 21.42
C ASP A 151 -19.33 -8.13 20.46
N GLY A 152 -18.41 -9.02 20.08
CA GLY A 152 -17.31 -8.72 19.15
C GLY A 152 -16.06 -8.12 19.83
N SER A 153 -16.09 -7.91 21.15
CA SER A 153 -14.91 -7.54 21.93
C SER A 153 -13.86 -8.66 21.91
N ILE A 154 -12.59 -8.31 22.04
CA ILE A 154 -11.45 -9.23 21.86
C ILE A 154 -10.78 -9.47 23.22
N VAL A 155 -10.37 -10.71 23.49
CA VAL A 155 -9.45 -11.05 24.58
C VAL A 155 -8.21 -11.72 23.99
N LEU A 156 -7.04 -11.25 24.39
CA LEU A 156 -5.76 -11.82 23.99
C LEU A 156 -5.07 -12.41 25.22
N ALA A 157 -4.51 -13.61 25.09
CA ALA A 157 -3.60 -14.20 26.04
C ALA A 157 -2.23 -14.42 25.39
N TRP A 158 -1.13 -14.08 26.07
CA TRP A 158 0.21 -14.30 25.53
C TRP A 158 1.24 -14.61 26.61
N SER A 159 2.32 -15.30 26.24
CA SER A 159 3.48 -15.47 27.11
C SER A 159 4.47 -14.31 26.91
N ALA A 160 5.04 -13.82 28.01
CA ALA A 160 6.08 -12.80 27.95
C ALA A 160 7.11 -12.98 29.08
N PRO A 161 8.38 -12.60 28.85
CA PRO A 161 9.40 -12.64 29.89
C PRO A 161 9.01 -11.80 31.11
N ASP A 162 9.28 -12.32 32.30
CA ASP A 162 9.11 -11.61 33.56
C ASP A 162 10.36 -11.74 34.46
N ALA A 163 10.24 -11.44 35.75
CA ALA A 163 11.40 -11.38 36.65
C ALA A 163 12.06 -12.75 36.91
N ASP A 164 11.33 -13.84 36.70
CA ASP A 164 11.68 -15.18 37.18
C ASP A 164 11.49 -16.27 36.09
N GLY A 165 11.29 -15.87 34.83
CA GLY A 165 11.07 -16.75 33.67
C GLY A 165 10.17 -16.07 32.63
N SER A 166 9.10 -16.76 32.24
CA SER A 166 7.99 -16.21 31.46
C SER A 166 6.65 -16.39 32.18
N GLY A 167 5.76 -15.40 32.06
CA GLY A 167 4.40 -15.43 32.60
C GLY A 167 3.35 -15.36 31.49
N VAL A 168 2.11 -15.74 31.81
CA VAL A 168 0.95 -15.64 30.92
C VAL A 168 0.16 -14.38 31.26
N TYR A 169 0.04 -13.51 30.26
CA TYR A 169 -0.63 -12.22 30.37
C TYR A 169 -1.91 -12.21 29.55
N VAL A 170 -2.87 -11.41 29.98
CA VAL A 170 -4.17 -11.25 29.35
C VAL A 170 -4.52 -9.78 29.26
N GLN A 171 -5.13 -9.38 28.16
CA GLN A 171 -5.70 -8.06 27.96
C GLN A 171 -7.01 -8.12 27.20
N LEU A 172 -7.94 -7.26 27.59
CA LEU A 172 -9.24 -7.12 26.97
C LEU A 172 -9.23 -5.89 26.05
N PHE A 173 -9.93 -5.98 24.94
CA PHE A 173 -10.11 -4.93 23.94
C PHE A 173 -11.58 -4.84 23.56
N ASP A 174 -12.04 -3.65 23.24
CA ASP A 174 -13.33 -3.49 22.58
C ASP A 174 -13.30 -4.05 21.14
N ALA A 175 -14.44 -4.01 20.48
CA ALA A 175 -14.59 -4.50 19.12
C ALA A 175 -13.62 -3.84 18.14
N ASP A 176 -13.20 -2.60 18.37
CA ASP A 176 -12.33 -1.82 17.48
C ASP A 176 -10.84 -1.95 17.86
N GLY A 177 -10.50 -2.93 18.71
CA GLY A 177 -9.12 -3.20 19.11
C GLY A 177 -8.55 -2.18 20.09
N LYS A 178 -9.38 -1.31 20.68
CA LYS A 178 -8.93 -0.37 21.71
C LYS A 178 -9.07 -1.01 23.08
N SER A 179 -8.03 -0.92 23.91
CA SER A 179 -8.06 -1.57 25.22
C SER A 179 -8.77 -0.73 26.29
N PRO A 180 -9.90 -1.21 26.87
CA PRO A 180 -10.48 -0.62 28.07
C PRO A 180 -9.84 -1.12 29.37
N SER A 181 -9.00 -2.16 29.34
CA SER A 181 -8.41 -2.78 30.54
C SER A 181 -6.90 -2.57 30.63
N ASN A 182 -6.37 -2.71 31.84
CA ASN A 182 -4.93 -2.93 32.00
C ASN A 182 -4.60 -4.38 31.64
N ILE A 183 -3.32 -4.63 31.34
CA ILE A 183 -2.76 -5.97 31.27
C ILE A 183 -2.80 -6.58 32.67
N PHE A 184 -3.25 -7.84 32.78
CA PHE A 184 -3.21 -8.63 34.01
C PHE A 184 -2.63 -10.01 33.71
N ARG A 185 -2.21 -10.73 34.76
CA ARG A 185 -1.66 -12.08 34.62
C ARG A 185 -2.77 -13.12 34.74
N ALA A 186 -2.71 -14.14 33.90
CA ALA A 186 -3.58 -15.31 34.03
C ALA A 186 -3.12 -16.23 35.17
N ASN A 187 -1.81 -16.33 35.36
CA ASN A 187 -1.19 -17.18 36.36
C ASN A 187 -0.82 -16.43 37.66
N ASP A 188 -1.01 -17.09 38.79
CA ASP A 188 -0.65 -16.64 40.15
C ASP A 188 0.79 -17.04 40.53
N THR A 189 1.34 -18.10 39.93
CA THR A 189 2.68 -18.62 40.23
C THR A 189 3.74 -17.98 39.33
N ILE A 190 4.89 -17.59 39.90
CA ILE A 190 5.92 -16.76 39.25
C ILE A 190 7.25 -17.46 39.00
N THR A 191 7.41 -18.74 39.31
CA THR A 191 8.71 -19.41 39.15
C THR A 191 8.77 -20.13 37.81
N ASP A 192 9.84 -19.92 37.05
CA ASP A 192 10.16 -20.59 35.77
C ASP A 192 9.12 -20.37 34.65
N ASP A 193 9.38 -20.96 33.49
CA ASP A 193 8.72 -20.61 32.23
C ASP A 193 7.27 -21.14 32.15
N GLN A 194 6.34 -20.22 31.92
CA GLN A 194 4.94 -20.44 31.54
C GLN A 194 4.76 -20.01 30.07
N ASP A 195 4.23 -20.90 29.23
CA ASP A 195 4.20 -20.67 27.78
C ASP A 195 3.02 -21.36 27.08
N LEU A 196 2.85 -21.09 25.78
CA LEU A 196 1.83 -21.65 24.90
C LEU A 196 0.41 -21.48 25.47
N PRO A 197 -0.04 -20.24 25.75
CA PRO A 197 -1.38 -20.03 26.25
C PRO A 197 -2.42 -20.36 25.18
N ALA A 198 -3.48 -21.05 25.57
CA ALA A 198 -4.67 -21.27 24.76
C ALA A 198 -5.89 -20.67 25.46
N ILE A 199 -6.76 -20.02 24.71
CA ILE A 199 -7.91 -19.29 25.26
C ILE A 199 -9.20 -19.65 24.53
N ALA A 200 -10.29 -19.70 25.27
CA ALA A 200 -11.63 -19.79 24.69
C ALA A 200 -12.63 -18.95 25.48
N VAL A 201 -13.52 -18.26 24.77
CA VAL A 201 -14.69 -17.60 25.36
C VAL A 201 -15.87 -18.57 25.36
N LEU A 202 -16.51 -18.70 26.52
CA LEU A 202 -17.66 -19.55 26.76
C LEU A 202 -18.97 -18.84 26.37
N GLN A 203 -20.04 -19.62 26.20
CA GLN A 203 -21.37 -19.13 25.79
C GLN A 203 -22.00 -18.06 26.71
N ASN A 204 -21.46 -17.84 27.90
CA ASN A 204 -21.90 -16.83 28.87
C ASN A 204 -20.91 -15.67 29.03
N ASP A 205 -20.05 -15.45 28.03
CA ASP A 205 -18.97 -14.44 28.02
C ASP A 205 -17.95 -14.59 29.17
N ARG A 206 -17.90 -15.74 29.86
CA ARG A 206 -16.71 -16.12 30.64
C ARG A 206 -15.60 -16.56 29.69
N PHE A 207 -14.35 -16.52 30.11
CA PHE A 207 -13.27 -17.07 29.31
C PHE A 207 -12.33 -17.89 30.18
N VAL A 208 -11.70 -18.89 29.56
CA VAL A 208 -10.73 -19.78 30.22
C VAL A 208 -9.41 -19.64 29.48
N VAL A 209 -8.33 -19.54 30.24
CA VAL A 209 -6.96 -19.57 29.72
C VAL A 209 -6.31 -20.84 30.24
N ALA A 210 -5.76 -21.65 29.34
CA ALA A 210 -4.90 -22.78 29.65
C ALA A 210 -3.47 -22.46 29.20
N TRP A 211 -2.47 -23.04 29.84
CA TRP A 211 -1.07 -22.81 29.48
C TRP A 211 -0.19 -23.97 29.91
N SER A 212 0.99 -24.07 29.30
CA SER A 212 2.01 -25.04 29.64
C SER A 212 2.99 -24.45 30.66
N SER A 213 3.46 -25.27 31.59
CA SER A 213 4.40 -24.86 32.63
C SER A 213 5.51 -25.89 32.77
N SER A 214 6.76 -25.40 32.70
CA SER A 214 7.97 -26.19 32.89
C SER A 214 8.30 -26.40 34.37
N ASN A 215 7.80 -25.54 35.26
CA ASN A 215 7.90 -25.71 36.69
C ASN A 215 6.93 -24.76 37.40
N GLN A 216 5.68 -25.19 37.59
CA GLN A 216 4.78 -24.43 38.46
C GLN A 216 5.28 -24.69 39.88
N GLY A 217 5.83 -23.66 40.52
CA GLY A 217 6.10 -23.68 41.94
C GLY A 217 4.85 -24.06 42.73
N ASP A 218 4.96 -24.07 44.05
CA ASP A 218 3.88 -24.51 44.92
C ASP A 218 2.62 -23.62 44.80
N SER A 219 1.59 -24.11 44.10
CA SER A 219 0.31 -23.40 43.97
C SER A 219 -0.35 -23.27 45.35
N LEU A 220 -0.60 -22.03 45.78
CA LEU A 220 -1.08 -21.73 47.13
C LEU A 220 -2.61 -21.66 47.16
N GLN A 221 -3.27 -22.65 47.75
CA GLN A 221 -4.68 -22.54 48.14
C GLN A 221 -4.78 -21.98 49.57
N ASN A 222 -5.28 -20.75 49.75
CA ASN A 222 -5.38 -20.10 51.08
C ASN A 222 -4.05 -20.06 51.88
N GLY A 223 -2.91 -19.91 51.20
CA GLY A 223 -1.59 -19.93 51.85
C GLY A 223 -1.10 -21.34 52.25
N VAL A 224 -1.73 -22.39 51.72
CA VAL A 224 -1.31 -23.78 51.88
C VAL A 224 -0.95 -24.35 50.51
N SER A 225 0.28 -24.86 50.44
CA SER A 225 0.81 -25.73 49.39
C SER A 225 -0.19 -26.80 48.92
N MET A 226 -0.48 -26.85 47.62
CA MET A 226 -1.30 -27.91 47.02
C MET A 226 -0.48 -29.13 46.56
N GLY A 227 0.83 -29.17 46.80
CA GLY A 227 1.69 -30.31 46.45
C GLY A 227 2.80 -30.59 47.47
N SER A 228 3.06 -31.86 47.77
CA SER A 228 4.27 -32.25 48.53
C SER A 228 5.57 -32.05 47.74
N THR A 229 5.50 -31.64 46.48
CA THR A 229 6.62 -31.51 45.54
C THR A 229 6.72 -30.08 45.00
N PRO A 230 7.87 -29.38 45.17
CA PRO A 230 8.07 -28.00 44.72
C PRO A 230 8.10 -27.78 43.20
N ASN A 231 8.00 -28.85 42.38
CA ASN A 231 8.15 -28.74 40.93
C ASN A 231 7.02 -29.44 40.16
N GLN A 232 6.02 -28.69 39.69
CA GLN A 232 4.89 -29.25 38.95
C GLN A 232 4.95 -28.85 37.47
N THR A 233 5.44 -29.75 36.62
CA THR A 233 5.32 -29.61 35.15
C THR A 233 3.92 -29.98 34.67
N GLY A 234 3.45 -29.32 33.61
CA GLY A 234 2.23 -29.71 32.92
C GLY A 234 1.37 -28.54 32.44
N VAL A 235 0.13 -28.88 32.06
CA VAL A 235 -0.90 -27.92 31.65
C VAL A 235 -1.71 -27.46 32.85
N PHE A 236 -1.95 -26.16 32.91
CA PHE A 236 -2.75 -25.47 33.93
C PHE A 236 -3.84 -24.65 33.26
N SER A 237 -4.83 -24.22 34.04
CA SER A 237 -5.86 -23.31 33.55
C SER A 237 -6.45 -22.44 34.65
N GLN A 238 -7.02 -21.31 34.24
CA GLN A 238 -7.78 -20.40 35.08
C GLN A 238 -9.03 -19.94 34.33
N LEU A 239 -10.18 -20.00 35.02
CA LEU A 239 -11.45 -19.47 34.53
C LEU A 239 -11.60 -18.02 34.98
N PHE A 240 -12.13 -17.16 34.11
CA PHE A 240 -12.37 -15.74 34.37
C PHE A 240 -13.80 -15.33 34.05
N ASP A 241 -14.29 -14.30 34.72
CA ASP A 241 -15.46 -13.57 34.25
C ASP A 241 -15.11 -12.69 33.02
N LYS A 242 -16.11 -12.08 32.39
CA LYS A 242 -15.93 -11.21 31.22
C LYS A 242 -14.97 -10.04 31.45
N PHE A 243 -14.77 -9.63 32.71
CA PHE A 243 -13.96 -8.47 33.08
C PHE A 243 -12.52 -8.86 33.49
N GLY A 244 -12.17 -10.14 33.40
CA GLY A 244 -10.84 -10.64 33.78
C GLY A 244 -10.67 -10.91 35.27
N ASN A 245 -11.76 -11.02 36.04
CA ASN A 245 -11.64 -11.47 37.44
C ASN A 245 -11.60 -13.01 37.48
N PRO A 246 -10.61 -13.61 38.17
CA PRO A 246 -10.53 -15.07 38.26
C PRO A 246 -11.70 -15.65 39.05
N LEU A 247 -12.29 -16.72 38.51
CA LEU A 247 -13.39 -17.49 39.07
C LEU A 247 -12.86 -18.81 39.61
N GLY A 248 -12.60 -18.84 40.91
CA GLY A 248 -11.91 -19.97 41.53
C GLY A 248 -10.40 -19.85 41.41
N TRP A 249 -9.71 -20.95 41.68
CA TRP A 249 -8.25 -21.03 41.68
C TRP A 249 -7.73 -21.68 40.40
N GLU A 250 -6.44 -21.50 40.15
CA GLU A 250 -5.74 -22.23 39.10
C GLU A 250 -5.97 -23.74 39.27
N THR A 251 -6.24 -24.41 38.15
CA THR A 251 -6.52 -25.83 38.11
C THR A 251 -5.44 -26.53 37.31
N LYS A 252 -4.71 -27.45 37.95
CA LYS A 252 -3.78 -28.35 37.28
C LYS A 252 -4.56 -29.34 36.41
N ILE A 253 -4.26 -29.34 35.11
CA ILE A 253 -4.96 -30.16 34.10
C ILE A 253 -4.19 -31.46 33.85
N SER A 254 -2.87 -31.44 33.73
CA SER A 254 -2.07 -32.66 33.49
C SER A 254 -1.19 -32.99 34.68
N ASP A 255 -1.09 -34.26 35.08
CA ASP A 255 -0.29 -34.66 36.24
C ASP A 255 1.23 -34.72 35.97
N SER A 256 1.67 -34.81 34.70
CA SER A 256 3.09 -34.73 34.30
C SER A 256 3.30 -34.29 32.84
N GLY A 257 4.26 -33.38 32.62
CA GLY A 257 4.98 -33.20 31.35
C GLY A 257 4.15 -32.86 30.10
N GLY A 258 3.01 -32.17 30.27
CA GLY A 258 2.14 -31.81 29.16
C GLY A 258 2.41 -30.45 28.53
N SER A 259 2.19 -30.35 27.22
CA SER A 259 2.34 -29.14 26.39
C SER A 259 1.21 -29.03 25.34
N ASP A 260 1.24 -27.96 24.55
CA ASP A 260 0.38 -27.77 23.37
C ASP A 260 -1.11 -27.90 23.69
N ALA A 261 -1.53 -27.18 24.72
CA ALA A 261 -2.91 -27.20 25.16
C ALA A 261 -3.82 -26.53 24.11
N PHE A 262 -5.00 -27.11 23.86
CA PHE A 262 -6.09 -26.43 23.17
C PHE A 262 -7.27 -26.26 24.10
N VAL A 263 -8.12 -25.26 23.84
CA VAL A 263 -9.38 -25.07 24.57
C VAL A 263 -10.53 -24.88 23.61
N THR A 264 -11.59 -25.68 23.77
CA THR A 264 -12.81 -25.61 22.94
C THR A 264 -14.01 -25.35 23.82
N ALA A 265 -14.68 -24.22 23.63
CA ALA A 265 -15.97 -23.93 24.28
C ALA A 265 -17.08 -24.83 23.73
N LEU A 266 -18.01 -25.23 24.60
CA LEU A 266 -19.15 -26.07 24.26
C LEU A 266 -20.47 -25.29 24.35
N ALA A 267 -21.46 -25.70 23.55
CA ALA A 267 -22.79 -25.12 23.47
C ALA A 267 -23.60 -25.22 24.78
N ASP A 268 -23.22 -26.13 25.69
CA ASP A 268 -23.81 -26.22 27.02
C ASP A 268 -23.18 -25.28 28.06
N GLY A 269 -22.23 -24.44 27.62
CA GLY A 269 -21.46 -23.52 28.44
C GLY A 269 -20.26 -24.14 29.13
N GLY A 270 -20.02 -25.46 28.99
CA GLY A 270 -18.78 -26.10 29.41
C GLY A 270 -17.65 -25.89 28.40
N TYR A 271 -16.54 -26.59 28.62
CA TYR A 271 -15.38 -26.54 27.72
C TYR A 271 -14.56 -27.83 27.78
N VAL A 272 -13.74 -28.05 26.76
CA VAL A 272 -12.73 -29.11 26.73
C VAL A 272 -11.36 -28.48 26.73
N ILE A 273 -10.46 -28.99 27.56
CA ILE A 273 -9.02 -28.73 27.48
C ILE A 273 -8.36 -30.03 27.04
N GLY A 274 -7.69 -30.02 25.90
CA GLY A 274 -6.79 -31.10 25.52
C GLY A 274 -5.35 -30.66 25.49
N TYR A 275 -4.45 -31.63 25.52
CA TYR A 275 -3.02 -31.45 25.67
C TYR A 275 -2.27 -32.70 25.24
N GLU A 276 -1.01 -32.52 24.87
CA GLU A 276 -0.07 -33.62 24.67
C GLU A 276 0.54 -34.00 26.02
N ALA A 277 0.71 -35.29 26.30
CA ALA A 277 1.46 -35.74 27.46
C ALA A 277 2.01 -37.16 27.28
N ILE A 278 3.05 -37.48 28.06
CA ILE A 278 3.56 -38.84 28.15
C ILE A 278 2.57 -39.70 28.96
N SER A 279 2.09 -40.77 28.34
CA SER A 279 1.28 -41.77 28.99
C SER A 279 2.08 -42.51 30.06
N ALA A 280 1.57 -42.52 31.29
CA ALA A 280 2.17 -43.27 32.40
C ALA A 280 2.17 -44.80 32.20
N ILE A 281 1.46 -45.30 31.18
CA ILE A 281 1.31 -46.74 30.91
C ILE A 281 2.15 -47.16 29.71
N SER A 282 2.02 -46.45 28.58
CA SER A 282 2.74 -46.79 27.36
C SER A 282 4.09 -46.10 27.25
N GLU A 283 4.37 -45.10 28.09
CA GLU A 283 5.55 -44.22 27.99
C GLU A 283 5.67 -43.52 26.62
N GLN A 284 4.55 -43.45 25.88
CA GLN A 284 4.43 -42.78 24.58
C GLN A 284 3.77 -41.41 24.77
N MET A 285 4.12 -40.46 23.89
CA MET A 285 3.44 -39.17 23.80
C MET A 285 2.07 -39.36 23.13
N LEU A 286 1.00 -39.09 23.88
CA LEU A 286 -0.40 -39.28 23.44
C LEU A 286 -1.20 -37.98 23.64
N ILE A 287 -2.34 -37.91 22.96
CA ILE A 287 -3.32 -36.83 23.16
C ILE A 287 -4.28 -37.17 24.29
N PHE A 288 -4.44 -36.24 25.23
CA PHE A 288 -5.43 -36.30 26.31
C PHE A 288 -6.40 -35.13 26.18
N ALA A 289 -7.66 -35.35 26.54
CA ALA A 289 -8.62 -34.27 26.66
C ALA A 289 -9.54 -34.45 27.87
N LYS A 290 -9.78 -33.36 28.60
CA LYS A 290 -10.64 -33.28 29.77
C LYS A 290 -11.80 -32.33 29.50
N ARG A 291 -13.02 -32.77 29.80
CA ARG A 291 -14.22 -31.93 29.76
C ARG A 291 -14.53 -31.35 31.12
N PHE A 292 -14.87 -30.06 31.13
CA PHE A 292 -15.28 -29.29 32.29
C PHE A 292 -16.70 -28.75 32.09
N ASP A 293 -17.42 -28.53 33.18
CA ASP A 293 -18.63 -27.73 33.12
C ASP A 293 -18.34 -26.22 33.15
N ASN A 294 -19.42 -25.46 33.09
CA ASN A 294 -19.41 -24.01 33.08
C ASN A 294 -18.80 -23.37 34.33
N ASP A 295 -18.65 -24.13 35.44
CA ASP A 295 -18.03 -23.64 36.67
C ASP A 295 -16.60 -24.17 36.85
N GLY A 296 -16.01 -24.68 35.77
CA GLY A 296 -14.66 -25.21 35.72
C GLY A 296 -14.47 -26.52 36.47
N GLN A 297 -15.56 -27.23 36.79
CA GLN A 297 -15.47 -28.52 37.46
C GLN A 297 -15.27 -29.64 36.44
N PHE A 298 -14.27 -30.49 36.70
CA PHE A 298 -14.00 -31.67 35.87
C PHE A 298 -15.23 -32.58 35.79
N LYS A 299 -15.58 -33.00 34.56
CA LYS A 299 -16.68 -33.93 34.30
C LYS A 299 -16.18 -35.30 33.89
N ASN A 300 -15.51 -35.38 32.75
CA ASN A 300 -15.13 -36.63 32.11
C ASN A 300 -13.88 -36.44 31.26
N PHE A 301 -13.20 -37.55 30.97
CA PHE A 301 -12.16 -37.58 29.94
C PHE A 301 -12.76 -37.84 28.56
N LEU A 302 -12.09 -37.31 27.53
CA LEU A 302 -12.17 -37.72 26.13
C LEU A 302 -10.84 -38.40 25.85
N THR A 303 -10.80 -39.74 25.77
CA THR A 303 -9.54 -40.46 25.54
C THR A 303 -9.57 -41.26 24.25
N ALA A 304 -8.43 -41.38 23.58
CA ALA A 304 -8.16 -42.57 22.79
C ALA A 304 -8.19 -43.79 23.77
N ASP A 305 -8.73 -44.91 23.36
CA ASP A 305 -8.77 -46.19 24.09
C ASP A 305 -7.36 -46.65 24.54
N ASP A 306 -7.11 -47.51 25.53
CA ASP A 306 -7.93 -48.42 26.33
C ASP A 306 -7.48 -48.40 27.82
N SER A 307 -6.93 -47.28 28.28
CA SER A 307 -6.51 -47.13 29.68
C SER A 307 -6.74 -45.74 30.28
N GLY A 308 -7.73 -45.01 29.76
CA GLY A 308 -8.26 -43.80 30.39
C GLY A 308 -8.80 -44.09 31.79
N ILE A 309 -7.90 -44.25 32.76
CA ILE A 309 -8.29 -44.36 34.15
C ILE A 309 -8.10 -43.00 34.80
N ALA A 310 -9.24 -42.33 34.97
CA ALA A 310 -9.44 -41.48 36.13
C ALA A 310 -9.17 -42.34 37.39
N ILE A 311 -7.98 -42.23 37.98
CA ILE A 311 -7.75 -42.69 39.35
C ILE A 311 -7.16 -41.52 40.11
N ASN A 312 -7.87 -41.16 41.16
CA ASN A 312 -7.33 -40.56 42.36
C ASN A 312 -6.11 -41.40 42.82
N ALA A 313 -4.93 -41.16 42.24
CA ALA A 313 -3.74 -41.96 42.47
C ALA A 313 -2.54 -41.02 42.59
N THR A 314 -2.29 -40.62 43.84
CA THR A 314 -0.96 -40.29 44.33
C THR A 314 0.04 -41.33 43.84
N PHE A 315 0.83 -41.00 42.82
CA PHE A 315 2.09 -41.65 42.54
C PHE A 315 3.17 -40.57 42.53
N GLU A 316 3.82 -40.43 43.68
CA GLU A 316 5.17 -39.88 43.75
C GLU A 316 6.08 -40.83 42.96
N THR A 317 6.53 -40.41 41.77
CA THR A 317 7.82 -40.90 41.26
C THR A 317 8.83 -39.81 41.53
N THR A 318 9.64 -40.06 42.55
CA THR A 318 10.77 -39.25 43.00
C THR A 318 11.95 -39.32 42.02
N ASP A 319 11.73 -39.16 40.72
CA ASP A 319 12.83 -39.11 39.75
C ASP A 319 13.06 -37.68 39.23
N PRO A 320 14.00 -36.92 39.84
CA PRO A 320 14.38 -35.59 39.40
C PRO A 320 15.36 -35.59 38.20
N LEU A 321 15.36 -36.61 37.34
CA LEU A 321 16.32 -36.76 36.23
C LEU A 321 15.71 -36.94 34.84
N VAL A 322 14.65 -36.20 34.51
CA VAL A 322 14.35 -35.88 33.10
C VAL A 322 14.47 -34.37 32.91
N GLY A 323 15.72 -33.90 32.99
CA GLY A 323 16.09 -32.65 32.34
C GLY A 323 16.04 -32.90 30.83
N ASN A 324 15.23 -32.10 30.13
CA ASN A 324 15.18 -31.96 28.68
C ASN A 324 15.47 -33.27 27.89
N PRO A 325 14.50 -34.16 27.68
CA PRO A 325 14.60 -35.02 26.52
C PRO A 325 14.47 -34.08 25.32
N ASP A 326 15.42 -34.09 24.39
CA ASP A 326 15.20 -33.47 23.08
C ASP A 326 13.81 -33.89 22.58
N PHE A 327 12.86 -32.94 22.57
CA PHE A 327 11.45 -33.13 22.19
C PHE A 327 11.29 -33.62 20.73
N ASN A 328 12.42 -33.76 20.03
CA ASN A 328 12.58 -34.10 18.62
C ASN A 328 12.79 -35.60 18.32
N GLU A 329 12.98 -36.50 19.29
CA GLU A 329 13.42 -37.88 18.98
C GLU A 329 12.45 -39.04 19.30
N LEU A 330 11.19 -38.78 19.70
CA LEU A 330 10.21 -39.87 19.84
C LEU A 330 9.48 -40.10 18.51
N ALA A 331 10.01 -41.04 17.71
CA ALA A 331 9.43 -41.54 16.44
C ALA A 331 7.99 -42.10 16.53
N SER A 332 7.33 -42.03 17.69
CA SER A 332 5.96 -42.52 17.95
C SER A 332 5.02 -41.47 18.58
N ALA A 333 5.37 -40.18 18.51
CA ALA A 333 4.63 -39.13 19.20
C ALA A 333 3.38 -38.65 18.44
N GLN A 334 2.23 -38.65 19.11
CA GLN A 334 1.06 -37.88 18.66
C GLN A 334 1.24 -36.40 19.05
N LYS A 335 0.96 -35.47 18.13
CA LYS A 335 1.21 -34.03 18.31
C LYS A 335 0.13 -33.12 17.70
N PHE A 336 0.18 -31.83 18.05
CA PHE A 336 -0.63 -30.71 17.58
C PHE A 336 -2.14 -30.98 17.60
N PRO A 337 -2.71 -31.33 18.77
CA PRO A 337 -4.12 -31.65 18.85
C PRO A 337 -5.00 -30.40 18.74
N THR A 338 -6.10 -30.49 17.99
CA THR A 338 -7.15 -29.47 17.97
C THR A 338 -8.53 -30.11 18.03
N ALA A 339 -9.56 -29.34 18.42
CA ALA A 339 -10.92 -29.88 18.52
C ALA A 339 -12.01 -28.84 18.20
N ALA A 340 -13.14 -29.35 17.70
CA ALA A 340 -14.33 -28.56 17.45
C ALA A 340 -15.58 -29.30 17.92
N GLN A 341 -16.58 -28.56 18.42
CA GLN A 341 -17.90 -29.10 18.67
C GLN A 341 -18.77 -29.01 17.42
N LEU A 342 -19.29 -30.15 16.98
CA LEU A 342 -20.22 -30.27 15.87
C LEU A 342 -21.64 -29.81 16.29
N ASN A 343 -22.47 -29.40 15.32
CA ASN A 343 -23.84 -28.92 15.59
C ASN A 343 -24.76 -29.96 16.24
N ASN A 344 -24.42 -31.24 16.17
CA ASN A 344 -25.15 -32.31 16.86
C ASN A 344 -24.70 -32.50 18.32
N GLY A 345 -23.77 -31.67 18.82
CA GLY A 345 -23.21 -31.70 20.17
C GLY A 345 -22.00 -32.63 20.33
N ASN A 346 -21.66 -33.43 19.32
CA ASN A 346 -20.47 -34.28 19.33
C ASN A 346 -19.20 -33.42 19.22
N ILE A 347 -18.09 -33.97 19.66
CA ILE A 347 -16.78 -33.30 19.67
C ILE A 347 -15.86 -34.11 18.76
N VAL A 348 -15.26 -33.47 17.77
CA VAL A 348 -14.18 -34.06 16.97
C VAL A 348 -12.86 -33.57 17.52
N VAL A 349 -11.92 -34.48 17.73
CA VAL A 349 -10.53 -34.19 18.07
C VAL A 349 -9.67 -34.67 16.91
N VAL A 350 -8.74 -33.84 16.46
CA VAL A 350 -7.80 -34.14 15.38
C VAL A 350 -6.38 -33.96 15.89
N TRP A 351 -5.45 -34.75 15.40
CA TRP A 351 -4.04 -34.70 15.78
C TRP A 351 -3.17 -35.31 14.68
N GLN A 352 -1.88 -35.01 14.74
CA GLN A 352 -0.86 -35.69 13.96
C GLN A 352 -0.45 -36.99 14.66
N ALA A 353 -0.34 -38.09 13.92
CA ALA A 353 0.09 -39.38 14.43
C ALA A 353 1.22 -39.99 13.57
N PRO A 354 2.15 -40.74 14.17
CA PRO A 354 3.15 -41.51 13.43
C PRO A 354 2.46 -42.63 12.65
N ARG A 355 2.95 -42.98 11.45
CA ARG A 355 2.43 -44.15 10.73
C ARG A 355 3.11 -45.45 11.20
N ASP A 356 2.32 -46.39 11.69
CA ASP A 356 2.76 -47.77 11.86
C ASP A 356 2.88 -48.42 10.46
N VAL A 357 4.02 -49.09 10.14
CA VAL A 357 4.27 -50.08 9.04
C VAL A 357 5.27 -49.65 7.93
N TYR A 358 6.59 -49.92 8.07
CA TYR A 358 7.40 -51.04 7.48
C TYR A 358 8.92 -50.88 7.83
N PRO A 359 9.76 -51.94 7.78
CA PRO A 359 11.06 -51.99 8.42
C PRO A 359 12.07 -51.13 7.68
N ILE A 360 12.91 -50.44 8.45
CA ILE A 360 14.25 -49.94 8.13
C ILE A 360 14.74 -50.47 6.78
N LEU A 361 14.41 -49.76 5.70
CA LEU A 361 15.30 -49.71 4.55
C LEU A 361 16.45 -48.81 5.00
N ASP A 362 17.68 -49.23 4.73
CA ASP A 362 18.92 -48.50 5.03
C ASP A 362 19.03 -47.16 4.26
N ASP A 363 17.95 -46.39 4.14
CA ASP A 363 17.97 -45.02 3.62
C ASP A 363 17.94 -44.02 4.79
N PRO A 364 19.05 -43.32 5.07
CA PRO A 364 19.11 -42.31 6.12
C PRO A 364 18.24 -41.07 5.86
N LEU A 365 17.52 -41.01 4.73
CA LEU A 365 16.65 -39.90 4.34
C LEU A 365 15.15 -40.15 4.59
N ASP A 366 14.73 -41.37 4.96
CA ASP A 366 13.31 -41.76 5.20
C ASP A 366 12.93 -41.77 6.69
N ALA A 367 13.48 -40.84 7.48
CA ALA A 367 13.18 -40.74 8.91
C ALA A 367 11.95 -39.84 9.15
N HIS A 368 10.81 -40.50 9.37
CA HIS A 368 9.50 -40.02 9.88
C HIS A 368 8.46 -39.68 8.80
N ASP A 369 7.39 -40.49 8.72
CA ASP A 369 6.15 -40.22 7.98
C ASP A 369 5.03 -39.98 9.00
N PHE A 370 4.60 -38.73 9.16
CA PHE A 370 3.42 -38.40 9.96
C PHE A 370 2.13 -38.33 9.14
N SER A 371 0.98 -38.63 9.74
CA SER A 371 -0.34 -38.52 9.11
C SER A 371 -1.35 -37.88 10.05
N ILE A 372 -2.45 -37.36 9.49
CA ILE A 372 -3.49 -36.66 10.25
C ILE A 372 -4.60 -37.63 10.60
N VAL A 373 -4.94 -37.71 11.88
CA VAL A 373 -5.94 -38.62 12.44
C VAL A 373 -7.00 -37.82 13.18
N ALA A 374 -8.25 -38.30 13.10
CA ALA A 374 -9.38 -37.74 13.81
C ALA A 374 -10.17 -38.81 14.57
N ARG A 375 -10.84 -38.42 15.65
CA ARG A 375 -11.83 -39.28 16.34
C ARG A 375 -12.99 -38.45 16.86
N ILE A 376 -14.19 -39.02 16.81
CA ILE A 376 -15.43 -38.35 17.22
C ILE A 376 -15.91 -38.91 18.56
N TYR A 377 -16.27 -38.00 19.46
CA TYR A 377 -16.80 -38.26 20.79
C TYR A 377 -18.19 -37.66 20.92
N ASN A 378 -19.03 -38.22 21.79
CA ASN A 378 -20.25 -37.53 22.18
C ASN A 378 -19.96 -36.45 23.22
N ALA A 379 -20.97 -35.61 23.52
CA ALA A 379 -20.86 -34.54 24.52
C ALA A 379 -20.46 -35.00 25.93
N ASN A 380 -20.61 -36.30 26.26
CA ASN A 380 -20.21 -36.87 27.54
C ASN A 380 -18.78 -37.44 27.54
N GLY A 381 -18.06 -37.39 26.42
CA GLY A 381 -16.71 -37.91 26.27
C GLY A 381 -16.62 -39.37 25.85
N GLN A 382 -17.72 -40.00 25.44
CA GLN A 382 -17.70 -41.38 24.95
C GLN A 382 -17.30 -41.41 23.48
N VAL A 383 -16.38 -42.31 23.13
CA VAL A 383 -15.93 -42.57 21.76
C VAL A 383 -17.12 -43.04 20.89
N LEU A 384 -17.29 -42.45 19.72
CA LEU A 384 -18.32 -42.81 18.74
C LEU A 384 -17.78 -43.46 17.47
N THR A 385 -16.50 -43.22 17.14
CA THR A 385 -15.83 -43.76 15.96
C THR A 385 -14.51 -44.41 16.33
N ASP A 386 -14.04 -45.33 15.49
CA ASP A 386 -12.63 -45.67 15.43
C ASP A 386 -11.82 -44.44 14.97
N GLU A 387 -10.49 -44.55 14.96
CA GLU A 387 -9.64 -43.54 14.34
C GLU A 387 -9.92 -43.40 12.85
N ILE A 388 -9.99 -42.14 12.41
CA ILE A 388 -10.28 -41.75 11.03
C ILE A 388 -8.99 -41.17 10.45
N GLU A 389 -8.46 -41.81 9.42
CA GLU A 389 -7.35 -41.27 8.63
C GLU A 389 -7.86 -40.12 7.74
N VAL A 390 -7.36 -38.91 8.01
CA VAL A 390 -7.85 -37.66 7.41
C VAL A 390 -7.28 -37.46 6.03
N ASN A 391 -5.95 -37.45 5.91
CA ASN A 391 -5.24 -37.33 4.64
C ASN A 391 -5.40 -38.61 3.78
N THR A 392 -5.09 -38.47 2.51
CA THR A 392 -5.02 -39.52 1.49
C THR A 392 -3.64 -39.57 0.84
N PHE A 393 -2.95 -38.42 0.77
CA PHE A 393 -1.52 -38.37 0.49
C PHE A 393 -0.73 -38.72 1.75
N THR A 394 0.20 -39.65 1.61
CA THR A 394 0.86 -40.32 2.72
C THR A 394 2.37 -40.43 2.50
N THR A 395 2.96 -39.57 1.69
CA THR A 395 4.42 -39.56 1.49
C THR A 395 4.98 -38.35 2.23
N TYR A 396 6.07 -38.50 2.98
CA TYR A 396 6.59 -37.44 3.85
C TYR A 396 5.59 -37.01 4.92
N ASP A 397 5.89 -35.89 5.59
CA ASP A 397 5.16 -35.42 6.75
C ASP A 397 3.88 -34.65 6.41
N GLN A 398 2.82 -35.02 7.12
CA GLN A 398 1.61 -34.21 7.28
C GLN A 398 1.50 -33.77 8.75
N THR A 399 1.39 -32.45 8.99
CA THR A 399 1.51 -31.87 10.34
C THR A 399 0.58 -30.67 10.56
N HIS A 400 0.51 -30.17 11.80
CA HIS A 400 -0.27 -29.00 12.25
C HIS A 400 -1.75 -29.00 11.79
N PRO A 401 -2.55 -30.03 12.17
CA PRO A 401 -3.95 -30.08 11.77
C PRO A 401 -4.84 -29.13 12.58
N THR A 402 -5.72 -28.41 11.89
CA THR A 402 -6.78 -27.61 12.51
C THR A 402 -8.16 -28.05 12.01
N VAL A 403 -9.19 -27.91 12.86
CA VAL A 403 -10.54 -28.40 12.57
C VAL A 403 -11.61 -27.35 12.85
N ALA A 404 -12.59 -27.24 11.95
CA ALA A 404 -13.76 -26.39 12.13
C ALA A 404 -15.06 -27.17 11.92
N ALA A 405 -16.04 -26.94 12.81
CA ALA A 405 -17.41 -27.38 12.61
C ALA A 405 -18.10 -26.48 11.57
N LEU A 406 -18.93 -27.07 10.70
CA LEU A 406 -19.65 -26.34 9.67
C LEU A 406 -21.12 -26.15 10.05
N THR A 407 -21.68 -24.96 9.82
CA THR A 407 -23.10 -24.64 10.12
C THR A 407 -24.07 -25.55 9.34
N GLY A 408 -23.69 -25.98 8.13
CA GLY A 408 -24.44 -26.97 7.33
C GLY A 408 -24.39 -28.41 7.88
N GLY A 409 -23.65 -28.65 8.97
CA GLY A 409 -23.36 -29.96 9.54
C GLY A 409 -22.02 -30.52 9.04
N GLY A 410 -21.44 -31.43 9.84
CA GLY A 410 -20.11 -31.98 9.55
C GLY A 410 -18.97 -31.05 9.99
N PHE A 411 -17.78 -31.29 9.45
CA PHE A 411 -16.56 -30.56 9.78
C PHE A 411 -15.57 -30.57 8.62
N VAL A 412 -14.62 -29.65 8.65
CA VAL A 412 -13.46 -29.60 7.76
C VAL A 412 -12.19 -29.70 8.61
N VAL A 413 -11.23 -30.49 8.15
CA VAL A 413 -9.88 -30.55 8.71
C VAL A 413 -8.92 -30.00 7.67
N VAL A 414 -8.00 -29.12 8.07
CA VAL A 414 -6.91 -28.62 7.24
C VAL A 414 -5.57 -28.89 7.91
N TRP A 415 -4.51 -29.05 7.13
CA TRP A 415 -3.16 -29.37 7.61
C TRP A 415 -2.11 -28.89 6.60
N GLN A 416 -0.84 -28.85 7.01
CA GLN A 416 0.28 -28.66 6.08
C GLN A 416 0.90 -30.00 5.68
N SER A 417 1.28 -30.15 4.42
CA SER A 417 1.78 -31.39 3.82
C SER A 417 3.07 -31.12 3.06
N MET A 418 4.10 -31.93 3.31
CA MET A 418 5.42 -31.77 2.70
C MET A 418 5.49 -32.40 1.30
N LEU A 419 6.00 -31.67 0.31
CA LEU A 419 6.28 -32.16 -1.06
C LEU A 419 5.07 -32.68 -1.86
N GLN A 420 3.85 -32.50 -1.36
CA GLN A 420 2.65 -32.95 -2.05
C GLN A 420 2.33 -32.15 -3.33
N ASP A 421 2.67 -30.86 -3.35
CA ASP A 421 2.55 -29.96 -4.52
C ASP A 421 3.87 -29.81 -5.29
N GLU A 422 4.84 -30.71 -5.02
CA GLU A 422 6.21 -30.64 -5.53
C GLU A 422 7.04 -29.45 -4.99
N SER A 423 6.53 -28.71 -3.98
CA SER A 423 7.23 -27.66 -3.21
C SER A 423 7.49 -28.09 -1.76
N TYR A 424 8.09 -27.23 -0.92
CA TYR A 424 8.40 -27.58 0.47
C TYR A 424 7.15 -27.97 1.28
N TRP A 425 6.30 -27.01 1.63
CA TRP A 425 5.08 -27.23 2.39
C TRP A 425 3.90 -26.61 1.66
N GLY A 426 2.82 -27.37 1.47
CA GLY A 426 1.54 -26.87 0.98
C GLY A 426 0.43 -27.06 2.01
N VAL A 427 -0.68 -26.35 1.87
CA VAL A 427 -1.85 -26.44 2.76
C VAL A 427 -2.95 -27.27 2.09
N TYR A 428 -3.49 -28.25 2.81
CA TYR A 428 -4.47 -29.20 2.31
C TYR A 428 -5.67 -29.32 3.24
N GLY A 429 -6.79 -29.79 2.70
CA GLY A 429 -8.04 -29.93 3.45
C GLY A 429 -8.86 -31.15 3.06
N GLN A 430 -9.70 -31.60 4.00
CA GLN A 430 -10.65 -32.69 3.81
C GLN A 430 -11.96 -32.38 4.56
N ARG A 431 -13.09 -32.47 3.84
CA ARG A 431 -14.43 -32.28 4.41
C ARG A 431 -15.06 -33.61 4.81
N PHE A 432 -15.77 -33.59 5.93
CA PHE A 432 -16.47 -34.73 6.50
C PHE A 432 -17.92 -34.39 6.84
N ASN A 433 -18.78 -35.40 6.80
CA ASN A 433 -20.10 -35.31 7.42
C ASN A 433 -19.98 -35.47 8.94
N ALA A 434 -21.09 -35.28 9.65
CA ALA A 434 -21.09 -35.32 11.12
C ALA A 434 -20.78 -36.69 11.74
N ASN A 435 -20.69 -37.75 10.93
CA ASN A 435 -20.34 -39.11 11.34
C ASN A 435 -18.88 -39.46 10.99
N GLY A 436 -18.10 -38.53 10.43
CA GLY A 436 -16.71 -38.77 10.06
C GLY A 436 -16.52 -39.44 8.69
N THR A 437 -17.53 -39.46 7.82
CA THR A 437 -17.36 -39.90 6.42
C THR A 437 -16.89 -38.74 5.55
N LYS A 438 -15.84 -38.96 4.73
CA LYS A 438 -15.35 -37.99 3.74
C LYS A 438 -16.49 -37.61 2.76
N VAL A 439 -16.73 -36.31 2.58
CA VAL A 439 -17.81 -35.77 1.70
C VAL A 439 -17.29 -35.44 0.30
N SER A 440 -15.99 -35.18 0.18
CA SER A 440 -15.24 -34.95 -1.06
C SER A 440 -13.92 -35.72 -1.02
N GLY A 441 -13.13 -35.66 -2.10
CA GLY A 441 -11.71 -35.96 -1.99
C GLY A 441 -10.99 -34.90 -1.16
N GLU A 442 -9.74 -35.18 -0.85
CA GLU A 442 -8.77 -34.20 -0.37
C GLU A 442 -8.59 -33.11 -1.43
N PHE A 443 -8.37 -31.88 -0.98
CA PHE A 443 -8.17 -30.72 -1.85
C PHE A 443 -7.02 -29.88 -1.33
N GLN A 444 -6.25 -29.30 -2.25
CA GLN A 444 -5.25 -28.30 -1.92
C GLN A 444 -5.95 -26.96 -1.64
N VAL A 445 -5.49 -26.26 -0.60
CA VAL A 445 -6.01 -24.95 -0.20
C VAL A 445 -5.23 -23.83 -0.88
N ASN A 446 -3.90 -23.92 -0.86
CA ASN A 446 -3.04 -22.96 -1.56
C ASN A 446 -3.07 -23.20 -3.08
N THR A 447 -3.22 -22.15 -3.84
CA THR A 447 -3.00 -22.10 -5.30
C THR A 447 -1.55 -21.76 -5.64
N THR A 448 -0.84 -21.07 -4.73
CA THR A 448 0.59 -20.77 -4.90
C THR A 448 1.43 -21.93 -4.37
N ALA A 449 2.20 -22.58 -5.25
CA ALA A 449 3.07 -23.71 -4.93
C ALA A 449 4.57 -23.33 -4.92
N HIS A 450 4.92 -22.06 -4.66
CA HIS A 450 6.32 -21.62 -4.57
C HIS A 450 6.69 -21.46 -3.09
N ASP A 451 7.79 -22.07 -2.67
CA ASP A 451 8.26 -22.10 -1.28
C ASP A 451 7.20 -22.63 -0.28
N SER A 452 7.32 -22.32 1.00
CA SER A 452 6.52 -22.94 2.06
C SER A 452 5.21 -22.19 2.34
N GLN A 453 4.14 -22.97 2.51
CA GLN A 453 2.85 -22.54 3.07
C GLN A 453 2.57 -23.35 4.34
N GLN A 454 2.46 -22.67 5.49
CA GLN A 454 2.53 -23.31 6.81
C GLN A 454 1.50 -22.75 7.81
N GLN A 455 1.36 -23.45 8.94
CA GLN A 455 0.52 -23.10 10.09
C GLN A 455 -0.95 -22.74 9.74
N PRO A 456 -1.69 -23.62 9.04
CA PRO A 456 -3.03 -23.29 8.61
C PRO A 456 -4.04 -23.29 9.76
N THR A 457 -4.85 -22.25 9.86
CA THR A 457 -6.02 -22.16 10.75
C THR A 457 -7.31 -22.14 9.95
N VAL A 458 -8.41 -22.67 10.52
CA VAL A 458 -9.71 -22.75 9.84
C VAL A 458 -10.86 -22.39 10.77
N ILE A 459 -11.85 -21.69 10.23
CA ILE A 459 -13.12 -21.42 10.92
C ILE A 459 -14.33 -21.64 10.03
N GLY A 460 -15.41 -22.18 10.61
CA GLY A 460 -16.72 -22.29 9.97
C GLY A 460 -17.52 -20.99 10.12
N LEU A 461 -18.21 -20.58 9.07
CA LEU A 461 -18.99 -19.35 9.03
C LEU A 461 -20.49 -19.61 9.18
N SER A 462 -21.21 -18.55 9.55
CA SER A 462 -22.67 -18.58 9.78
C SER A 462 -23.48 -18.89 8.51
N ASP A 463 -22.92 -18.60 7.33
CA ASP A 463 -23.50 -18.92 6.02
C ASP A 463 -23.31 -20.39 5.61
N GLY A 464 -22.61 -21.18 6.42
CA GLY A 464 -22.30 -22.58 6.18
C GLY A 464 -20.98 -22.83 5.44
N GLY A 465 -20.31 -21.77 4.97
CA GLY A 465 -18.96 -21.82 4.42
C GLY A 465 -17.88 -21.92 5.50
N PHE A 466 -16.63 -21.76 5.08
CA PHE A 466 -15.46 -21.73 5.96
C PHE A 466 -14.34 -20.88 5.38
N VAL A 467 -13.40 -20.45 6.20
CA VAL A 467 -12.20 -19.70 5.80
C VAL A 467 -10.99 -20.44 6.34
N VAL A 468 -9.98 -20.61 5.49
CA VAL A 468 -8.66 -21.12 5.86
C VAL A 468 -7.68 -19.95 5.77
N SER A 469 -6.81 -19.79 6.76
CA SER A 469 -5.74 -18.79 6.78
C SER A 469 -4.40 -19.48 7.05
N TRP A 470 -3.33 -19.05 6.40
CA TRP A 470 -2.00 -19.66 6.54
C TRP A 470 -0.89 -18.63 6.32
N GLU A 471 0.33 -19.02 6.66
CA GLU A 471 1.56 -18.28 6.39
C GLU A 471 2.12 -18.72 5.05
N ALA A 472 2.48 -17.77 4.19
CA ALA A 472 3.06 -18.05 2.88
C ALA A 472 4.37 -17.31 2.70
N GLU A 473 5.40 -18.03 2.22
CA GLU A 473 6.65 -17.42 1.78
C GLU A 473 6.50 -16.88 0.34
N TYR A 474 6.75 -15.57 0.14
CA TYR A 474 6.86 -14.90 -1.18
C TYR A 474 5.65 -14.96 -2.15
N GLN A 475 4.47 -14.43 -1.80
CA GLN A 475 3.30 -14.43 -2.71
C GLN A 475 3.14 -13.17 -3.59
N ASP A 476 3.75 -12.04 -3.25
CA ASP A 476 3.49 -10.74 -3.91
C ASP A 476 3.96 -10.59 -5.38
N GLY A 477 4.57 -11.61 -5.99
CA GLY A 477 5.06 -11.51 -7.36
C GLY A 477 6.12 -10.41 -7.56
N HIS A 478 6.74 -9.90 -6.49
CA HIS A 478 7.92 -9.05 -6.61
C HIS A 478 9.09 -9.91 -7.10
N GLN A 479 9.28 -9.89 -8.42
CA GLN A 479 10.54 -10.27 -9.04
C GLN A 479 11.70 -9.60 -8.27
N GLN A 480 12.61 -10.42 -7.77
CA GLN A 480 14.00 -10.09 -7.40
C GLN A 480 14.41 -8.68 -7.85
N GLY A 481 14.27 -7.67 -6.99
CA GLY A 481 14.65 -6.32 -7.43
C GLY A 481 14.39 -5.09 -6.55
N VAL A 482 13.55 -5.11 -5.50
CA VAL A 482 13.30 -3.87 -4.71
C VAL A 482 13.31 -4.06 -3.18
N PHE A 483 13.69 -5.23 -2.67
CA PHE A 483 14.25 -5.32 -1.31
C PHE A 483 15.74 -5.65 -1.45
N GLN A 484 16.60 -4.69 -1.05
CA GLN A 484 18.06 -4.86 -1.05
C GLN A 484 18.58 -5.57 0.20
N ASP A 485 17.73 -6.27 0.97
CA ASP A 485 18.18 -7.14 2.04
C ASP A 485 17.46 -8.49 1.94
N GLY A 486 18.24 -9.55 1.77
CA GLY A 486 17.76 -10.90 1.50
C GLY A 486 17.27 -11.65 2.74
N ASP A 487 16.22 -11.15 3.39
CA ASP A 487 15.44 -11.92 4.37
C ASP A 487 14.09 -12.34 3.75
N ALA A 488 13.74 -13.61 3.88
CA ALA A 488 12.47 -14.14 3.42
C ALA A 488 11.32 -13.56 4.26
N ALA A 489 10.52 -12.68 3.68
CA ALA A 489 9.32 -12.16 4.33
C ALA A 489 8.17 -13.16 4.13
N THR A 490 7.65 -13.69 5.25
CA THR A 490 6.40 -14.45 5.27
C THR A 490 5.20 -13.50 5.31
N GLU A 491 4.13 -13.86 4.60
CA GLU A 491 2.87 -13.12 4.50
C GLU A 491 1.70 -13.96 5.02
N ILE A 492 0.59 -13.32 5.33
CA ILE A 492 -0.63 -13.97 5.83
C ILE A 492 -1.67 -13.99 4.74
N VAL A 493 -2.09 -15.18 4.36
CA VAL A 493 -2.95 -15.42 3.21
C VAL A 493 -4.16 -16.21 3.67
N MET A 494 -5.30 -15.98 3.04
CA MET A 494 -6.51 -16.73 3.33
C MET A 494 -7.26 -17.16 2.06
N GLN A 495 -8.08 -18.20 2.21
CA GLN A 495 -9.01 -18.68 1.21
C GLN A 495 -10.39 -18.87 1.86
N ARG A 496 -11.40 -18.20 1.33
CA ARG A 496 -12.79 -18.45 1.71
C ARG A 496 -13.38 -19.57 0.85
N TYR A 497 -14.27 -20.36 1.42
CA TYR A 497 -15.04 -21.41 0.76
C TYR A 497 -16.52 -21.27 1.09
N ASN A 498 -17.39 -21.60 0.14
CA ASN A 498 -18.83 -21.69 0.37
C ASN A 498 -19.23 -23.01 1.09
N ALA A 499 -20.51 -23.16 1.39
CA ALA A 499 -21.05 -24.35 2.07
C ALA A 499 -20.88 -25.67 1.28
N GLN A 500 -20.63 -25.60 -0.03
CA GLN A 500 -20.32 -26.75 -0.88
C GLN A 500 -18.81 -27.06 -0.91
N GLY A 501 -17.97 -26.27 -0.24
CA GLY A 501 -16.51 -26.41 -0.28
C GLY A 501 -15.91 -25.90 -1.59
N ILE A 502 -16.60 -25.00 -2.29
CA ILE A 502 -16.06 -24.33 -3.47
C ILE A 502 -15.37 -23.05 -3.00
N PRO A 503 -14.11 -22.81 -3.36
CA PRO A 503 -13.38 -21.59 -3.02
C PRO A 503 -14.06 -20.33 -3.60
N LEU A 504 -14.00 -19.24 -2.84
CA LEU A 504 -14.61 -17.93 -3.07
C LEU A 504 -13.57 -16.82 -2.89
N GLY A 505 -13.77 -15.70 -3.58
CA GLY A 505 -12.76 -14.66 -3.76
C GLY A 505 -11.94 -14.99 -4.99
N ARG A 506 -11.79 -14.03 -5.91
CA ARG A 506 -10.86 -14.13 -7.03
C ARG A 506 -9.91 -12.96 -6.93
N SER A 507 -8.64 -13.28 -6.71
CA SER A 507 -7.52 -12.38 -6.87
C SER A 507 -6.96 -12.55 -8.29
N LEU A 508 -7.03 -11.51 -9.11
CA LEU A 508 -6.41 -11.50 -10.44
C LEU A 508 -5.25 -10.52 -10.48
N SER A 509 -4.13 -10.96 -11.03
CA SER A 509 -2.98 -10.10 -11.30
C SER A 509 -2.64 -10.10 -12.79
N GLY A 510 -2.63 -8.91 -13.40
CA GLY A 510 -2.24 -8.68 -14.79
C GLY A 510 -0.75 -8.99 -15.01
N GLY A 511 0.12 -8.54 -14.11
CA GLY A 511 1.54 -8.82 -14.15
C GLY A 511 2.34 -7.66 -14.74
N SER A 512 3.29 -7.92 -15.63
CA SER A 512 4.06 -6.84 -16.29
C SER A 512 3.52 -6.51 -17.69
N GLY A 513 3.61 -5.24 -18.08
CA GLY A 513 3.03 -4.67 -19.30
C GLY A 513 1.57 -4.24 -19.13
N ASP A 514 1.07 -3.44 -20.07
CA ASP A 514 -0.29 -2.86 -20.06
C ASP A 514 -1.38 -3.95 -20.19
N ASP A 515 -2.30 -4.01 -19.22
CA ASP A 515 -3.39 -4.99 -19.13
C ASP A 515 -4.79 -4.42 -19.29
N THR A 516 -5.74 -5.29 -19.66
CA THR A 516 -7.17 -4.99 -19.56
C THR A 516 -7.91 -6.16 -18.91
N ILE A 517 -8.33 -5.98 -17.66
CA ILE A 517 -9.06 -6.97 -16.87
C ILE A 517 -10.45 -6.43 -16.56
N ILE A 518 -11.47 -7.19 -16.94
CA ILE A 518 -12.86 -6.82 -16.74
C ILE A 518 -13.55 -7.94 -15.97
N VAL A 519 -14.19 -7.62 -14.85
CA VAL A 519 -14.97 -8.57 -14.09
C VAL A 519 -16.46 -8.29 -14.31
N ASN A 520 -17.22 -9.35 -14.58
CA ASN A 520 -18.66 -9.27 -14.81
C ASN A 520 -19.40 -10.12 -13.75
N GLY A 521 -20.43 -9.55 -13.14
CA GLY A 521 -21.25 -10.21 -12.12
C GLY A 521 -21.10 -9.56 -10.74
N ALA A 522 -21.80 -10.11 -9.75
CA ALA A 522 -21.99 -9.53 -8.41
C ALA A 522 -21.03 -10.10 -7.34
N ILE A 523 -19.76 -10.29 -7.70
CA ILE A 523 -18.74 -10.81 -6.78
C ILE A 523 -17.74 -9.72 -6.45
N GLY A 524 -17.46 -9.51 -5.16
CA GLY A 524 -16.27 -8.73 -4.78
C GLY A 524 -15.00 -9.44 -5.24
N VAL A 525 -14.13 -8.74 -5.94
CA VAL A 525 -12.84 -9.23 -6.45
C VAL A 525 -11.66 -8.46 -5.87
N ASP A 526 -10.49 -9.11 -5.83
CA ASP A 526 -9.21 -8.42 -5.65
C ASP A 526 -8.50 -8.38 -7.02
N LEU A 527 -8.22 -7.19 -7.56
CA LEU A 527 -7.59 -7.00 -8.85
C LEU A 527 -6.27 -6.26 -8.68
N SER A 528 -5.23 -6.69 -9.37
CA SER A 528 -3.94 -6.00 -9.47
C SER A 528 -3.50 -5.87 -10.93
N GLY A 529 -3.14 -4.68 -11.37
CA GLY A 529 -2.48 -4.46 -12.68
C GLY A 529 -0.99 -4.81 -12.63
N ALA A 530 -0.35 -4.47 -11.51
CA ALA A 530 1.06 -4.64 -11.20
C ALA A 530 1.99 -3.63 -11.91
N ALA A 531 2.57 -3.90 -13.08
CA ALA A 531 3.45 -2.92 -13.73
C ALA A 531 3.04 -2.73 -15.19
N GLY A 532 2.61 -1.54 -15.58
CA GLY A 532 2.00 -1.28 -16.88
C GLY A 532 1.02 -0.13 -16.79
N ASN A 533 0.47 0.30 -17.92
CA ASN A 533 -0.71 1.17 -17.93
C ASN A 533 -1.94 0.27 -18.02
N ASP A 534 -2.57 -0.01 -16.89
CA ASP A 534 -3.59 -1.07 -16.80
C ASP A 534 -5.01 -0.51 -16.76
N GLU A 535 -5.95 -1.19 -17.40
CA GLU A 535 -7.40 -0.93 -17.32
C GLU A 535 -8.09 -2.04 -16.52
N LEU A 536 -8.56 -1.72 -15.31
CA LEU A 536 -9.10 -2.69 -14.35
C LEU A 536 -10.53 -2.32 -13.97
N ILE A 537 -11.47 -3.25 -14.19
CA ILE A 537 -12.90 -3.08 -13.89
C ILE A 537 -13.39 -4.21 -12.99
N GLY A 538 -13.90 -3.88 -11.79
CA GLY A 538 -14.32 -4.82 -10.74
C GLY A 538 -15.72 -5.41 -10.89
N GLY A 539 -16.65 -4.67 -11.51
CA GLY A 539 -17.99 -5.16 -11.84
C GLY A 539 -19.04 -4.78 -10.79
N ASP A 540 -19.98 -5.66 -10.48
CA ASP A 540 -20.88 -5.46 -9.34
C ASP A 540 -20.25 -6.18 -8.12
N GLY A 541 -20.39 -5.63 -6.93
CA GLY A 541 -19.74 -6.18 -5.75
C GLY A 541 -18.91 -5.13 -5.04
N ASN A 542 -18.19 -5.57 -4.03
CA ASN A 542 -17.34 -4.68 -3.25
C ASN A 542 -15.89 -5.07 -3.50
N ASP A 543 -15.22 -4.32 -4.35
CA ASP A 543 -13.96 -4.72 -4.96
C ASP A 543 -12.75 -4.08 -4.28
N VAL A 544 -11.59 -4.71 -4.40
CA VAL A 544 -10.29 -4.11 -4.10
C VAL A 544 -9.49 -4.11 -5.39
N ILE A 545 -9.18 -2.94 -5.94
CA ILE A 545 -8.47 -2.80 -7.21
C ILE A 545 -7.19 -2.02 -6.99
N ARG A 546 -6.05 -2.58 -7.42
CA ARG A 546 -4.72 -1.99 -7.36
C ARG A 546 -4.18 -1.81 -8.77
N GLY A 547 -3.94 -0.57 -9.20
CA GLY A 547 -3.29 -0.29 -10.48
C GLY A 547 -1.85 -0.79 -10.50
N GLY A 548 -1.06 -0.36 -9.53
CA GLY A 548 0.36 -0.69 -9.45
C GLY A 548 1.22 0.42 -10.06
N ARG A 549 2.33 0.09 -10.72
CA ARG A 549 3.21 1.07 -11.37
C ARG A 549 2.72 1.37 -12.79
N GLY A 550 2.58 2.65 -13.13
CA GLY A 550 2.20 3.12 -14.46
C GLY A 550 0.91 3.93 -14.41
N ASN A 551 0.37 4.35 -15.56
CA ASN A 551 -0.80 5.22 -15.63
C ASN A 551 -2.06 4.36 -15.81
N ASN A 552 -2.80 4.10 -14.74
CA ASN A 552 -3.87 3.12 -14.73
C ASN A 552 -5.25 3.75 -14.87
N ILE A 553 -6.23 2.97 -15.34
CA ILE A 553 -7.66 3.30 -15.35
C ILE A 553 -8.38 2.29 -14.45
N LEU A 554 -8.91 2.76 -13.32
CA LEU A 554 -9.51 1.90 -12.30
C LEU A 554 -11.00 2.21 -12.14
N ASN A 555 -11.83 1.17 -12.19
CA ASN A 555 -13.28 1.27 -11.97
C ASN A 555 -13.75 0.13 -11.08
N GLY A 556 -14.20 0.44 -9.86
CA GLY A 556 -14.79 -0.57 -8.96
C GLY A 556 -16.08 -1.13 -9.54
N GLY A 557 -16.97 -0.24 -9.96
CA GLY A 557 -18.31 -0.60 -10.42
C GLY A 557 -19.30 -0.54 -9.27
N ALA A 558 -20.38 -1.33 -9.28
CA ALA A 558 -21.47 -1.12 -8.33
C ALA A 558 -21.18 -1.78 -6.97
N GLY A 559 -20.97 -0.97 -5.95
CA GLY A 559 -20.83 -1.39 -4.56
C GLY A 559 -19.82 -0.53 -3.83
N ASP A 560 -19.47 -0.95 -2.63
CA ASP A 560 -18.51 -0.24 -1.80
C ASP A 560 -17.11 -0.76 -2.17
N ASP A 561 -16.31 0.00 -2.92
CA ASP A 561 -15.02 -0.47 -3.45
C ASP A 561 -13.81 0.21 -2.78
N ILE A 562 -12.62 -0.38 -2.95
CA ILE A 562 -11.32 0.20 -2.58
C ILE A 562 -10.47 0.25 -3.85
N LEU A 563 -10.16 1.45 -4.34
CA LEU A 563 -9.34 1.66 -5.52
C LEU A 563 -8.01 2.30 -5.13
N ILE A 564 -6.90 1.68 -5.52
CA ILE A 564 -5.53 2.09 -5.19
C ILE A 564 -4.76 2.26 -6.49
N GLY A 565 -4.36 3.48 -6.84
CA GLY A 565 -3.64 3.79 -8.08
C GLY A 565 -2.22 3.23 -8.05
N GLY A 566 -1.42 3.74 -7.13
CA GLY A 566 -0.01 3.37 -6.99
C GLY A 566 0.90 4.47 -7.54
N PRO A 567 2.13 4.16 -7.98
CA PRO A 567 2.97 5.15 -8.64
C PRO A 567 2.57 5.36 -10.11
N GLY A 568 2.13 6.56 -10.47
CA GLY A 568 1.85 6.95 -11.86
C GLY A 568 0.73 7.98 -11.93
N ASN A 569 0.27 8.33 -13.13
CA ASN A 569 -0.87 9.23 -13.30
C ASN A 569 -2.14 8.39 -13.52
N ASP A 570 -2.90 8.16 -12.47
CA ASP A 570 -4.05 7.26 -12.49
C ASP A 570 -5.38 7.98 -12.71
N ILE A 571 -6.31 7.29 -13.37
CA ILE A 571 -7.69 7.72 -13.57
C ILE A 571 -8.61 6.75 -12.83
N PHE A 572 -9.36 7.28 -11.86
CA PHE A 572 -10.40 6.56 -11.15
C PHE A 572 -11.76 6.91 -11.76
N ILE A 573 -12.58 5.91 -12.06
CA ILE A 573 -13.95 6.09 -12.52
C ILE A 573 -14.87 5.90 -11.33
N GLY A 574 -15.59 6.95 -10.96
CA GLY A 574 -16.55 6.97 -9.88
C GLY A 574 -17.78 6.13 -10.23
N SER A 575 -18.12 5.23 -9.32
CA SER A 575 -19.23 4.28 -9.45
C SER A 575 -20.15 4.32 -8.22
N PRO A 576 -21.37 3.75 -8.28
CA PRO A 576 -22.31 3.77 -7.15
C PRO A 576 -21.76 3.02 -5.92
N GLY A 577 -22.08 3.50 -4.71
CA GLY A 577 -21.67 2.89 -3.43
C GLY A 577 -20.68 3.74 -2.61
N ASN A 578 -20.21 3.22 -1.48
CA ASN A 578 -19.25 3.88 -0.59
C ASN A 578 -17.83 3.42 -0.89
N ASN A 579 -17.14 4.22 -1.69
CA ASN A 579 -15.85 3.91 -2.26
C ASN A 579 -14.71 4.58 -1.49
N THR A 580 -13.58 3.89 -1.36
CA THR A 580 -12.33 4.44 -0.86
C THR A 580 -11.33 4.52 -2.01
N ILE A 581 -10.77 5.69 -2.26
CA ILE A 581 -9.86 5.96 -3.37
C ILE A 581 -8.53 6.47 -2.81
N ILE A 582 -7.45 5.78 -3.17
CA ILE A 582 -6.08 6.10 -2.79
C ILE A 582 -5.28 6.26 -4.07
N GLY A 583 -5.02 7.51 -4.47
CA GLY A 583 -4.28 7.81 -5.69
C GLY A 583 -2.86 7.24 -5.68
N GLY A 584 -2.13 7.43 -4.58
CA GLY A 584 -0.71 7.08 -4.53
C GLY A 584 0.15 8.23 -5.06
N GLY A 585 1.21 7.90 -5.80
CA GLY A 585 2.08 8.90 -6.41
C GLY A 585 1.48 9.50 -7.69
N GLY A 586 2.15 10.50 -8.27
CA GLY A 586 1.75 11.10 -9.56
C GLY A 586 0.44 11.91 -9.53
N SER A 587 -0.03 12.32 -10.71
CA SER A 587 -1.20 13.18 -10.90
C SER A 587 -2.44 12.38 -11.22
N ASN A 588 -3.29 12.28 -10.20
CA ASN A 588 -4.44 11.39 -10.18
C ASN A 588 -5.75 12.15 -10.38
N ILE A 589 -6.64 11.58 -11.19
CA ILE A 589 -7.94 12.15 -11.54
C ILE A 589 -9.05 11.20 -11.09
N LEU A 590 -10.05 11.69 -10.37
CA LEU A 590 -11.32 10.98 -10.15
C LEU A 590 -12.40 11.56 -11.06
N LYS A 591 -12.91 10.74 -11.98
CA LYS A 591 -14.01 11.06 -12.89
C LYS A 591 -15.34 10.68 -12.26
N LEU A 592 -16.29 11.61 -12.22
CA LEU A 592 -17.59 11.45 -11.58
C LEU A 592 -18.71 11.72 -12.57
N GLU A 593 -19.82 11.01 -12.41
CA GLU A 593 -21.03 11.29 -13.18
C GLU A 593 -21.80 12.48 -12.60
N GLY A 594 -22.52 13.21 -13.45
CA GLY A 594 -23.33 14.36 -13.05
C GLY A 594 -22.54 15.67 -13.01
N SER A 595 -22.94 16.57 -12.12
CA SER A 595 -22.34 17.89 -11.89
C SER A 595 -21.86 18.04 -10.46
N VAL A 596 -20.98 19.01 -10.20
CA VAL A 596 -20.52 19.38 -8.85
C VAL A 596 -21.66 19.56 -7.84
N ASN A 597 -22.83 20.01 -8.29
CA ASN A 597 -23.98 20.26 -7.40
C ASN A 597 -24.63 18.98 -6.86
N ASP A 598 -24.30 17.82 -7.44
CA ASP A 598 -24.82 16.51 -7.00
C ASP A 598 -24.02 15.95 -5.81
N TYR A 599 -22.93 16.63 -5.42
CA TYR A 599 -22.01 16.17 -4.39
C TYR A 599 -21.65 17.26 -3.38
N GLU A 600 -21.53 16.87 -2.12
CA GLU A 600 -21.00 17.70 -1.03
C GLU A 600 -19.57 17.27 -0.70
N LEU A 601 -18.60 18.18 -0.91
CA LEU A 601 -17.19 17.95 -0.58
C LEU A 601 -16.90 18.43 0.85
N SER A 602 -16.34 17.55 1.67
CA SER A 602 -15.90 17.81 3.05
C SER A 602 -14.53 17.19 3.31
N GLY A 603 -13.87 17.55 4.42
CA GLY A 603 -12.55 17.00 4.78
C GLY A 603 -11.44 18.04 4.87
N ALA A 604 -10.21 17.57 5.02
CA ALA A 604 -9.00 18.39 5.12
C ALA A 604 -8.08 18.12 3.92
N PRO A 605 -7.11 19.00 3.61
CA PRO A 605 -6.12 18.72 2.58
C PRO A 605 -5.53 17.31 2.71
N GLY A 606 -5.40 16.62 1.59
CA GLY A 606 -4.94 15.21 1.50
C GLY A 606 -5.93 14.13 1.96
N ASN A 607 -7.06 14.47 2.60
CA ASN A 607 -8.09 13.50 2.98
C ASN A 607 -9.50 14.11 2.87
N TYR A 608 -10.15 13.83 1.75
CA TYR A 608 -11.46 14.37 1.40
C TYR A 608 -12.56 13.32 1.49
N THR A 609 -13.78 13.75 1.74
CA THR A 609 -14.99 12.95 1.64
C THR A 609 -15.98 13.65 0.73
N LEU A 610 -16.40 12.98 -0.34
CA LEU A 610 -17.40 13.46 -1.27
C LEU A 610 -18.71 12.67 -1.07
N LEU A 611 -19.79 13.35 -0.68
CA LEU A 611 -21.10 12.75 -0.40
C LEU A 611 -22.07 13.04 -1.54
N GLY A 612 -22.56 12.00 -2.22
CA GLY A 612 -23.66 12.07 -3.19
C GLY A 612 -24.96 11.49 -2.64
N GLU A 613 -26.05 11.49 -3.42
CA GLU A 613 -27.38 11.04 -2.94
C GLU A 613 -27.42 9.59 -2.43
N ASN A 614 -26.65 8.66 -3.04
CA ASN A 614 -26.57 7.25 -2.65
C ASN A 614 -25.13 6.68 -2.73
N GLN A 615 -24.12 7.53 -2.62
CA GLN A 615 -22.72 7.14 -2.75
C GLN A 615 -21.83 8.06 -1.94
N THR A 616 -20.72 7.52 -1.44
CA THR A 616 -19.71 8.28 -0.71
C THR A 616 -18.35 7.95 -1.28
N TYR A 617 -17.48 8.94 -1.48
CA TYR A 617 -16.07 8.69 -1.83
C TYR A 617 -15.18 9.22 -0.72
N THR A 618 -14.39 8.34 -0.09
CA THR A 618 -13.28 8.74 0.77
C THR A 618 -12.02 8.78 -0.08
N ILE A 619 -11.40 9.96 -0.19
CA ILE A 619 -10.39 10.24 -1.22
C ILE A 619 -9.09 10.70 -0.58
N ARG A 620 -7.99 10.05 -0.96
CA ARG A 620 -6.61 10.44 -0.61
C ARG A 620 -5.72 10.39 -1.85
N GLY A 621 -4.78 11.33 -1.98
CA GLY A 621 -3.81 11.33 -3.08
C GLY A 621 -4.40 11.56 -4.48
N VAL A 622 -5.63 12.06 -4.58
CA VAL A 622 -6.24 12.52 -5.85
C VAL A 622 -6.10 14.02 -5.95
N GLY A 623 -5.59 14.51 -7.09
CA GLY A 623 -5.34 15.93 -7.33
C GLY A 623 -6.48 16.65 -8.06
N LEU A 624 -7.32 15.91 -8.78
CA LEU A 624 -8.38 16.48 -9.62
C LEU A 624 -9.67 15.66 -9.55
N LEU A 625 -10.80 16.35 -9.42
CA LEU A 625 -12.13 15.81 -9.68
C LEU A 625 -12.62 16.32 -11.05
N GLU A 626 -13.08 15.43 -11.91
CA GLU A 626 -13.66 15.75 -13.22
C GLU A 626 -15.10 15.25 -13.26
N PHE A 627 -16.06 16.12 -13.58
CA PHE A 627 -17.48 15.76 -13.65
C PHE A 627 -17.91 15.57 -15.10
N SER A 628 -18.83 14.64 -15.38
CA SER A 628 -19.30 14.37 -16.75
C SER A 628 -20.03 15.55 -17.39
N SER A 629 -20.47 16.54 -16.61
CA SER A 629 -20.98 17.83 -17.09
C SER A 629 -19.89 18.83 -17.55
N GLY A 630 -18.62 18.55 -17.28
CA GLY A 630 -17.45 19.32 -17.74
C GLY A 630 -16.81 20.23 -16.68
N GLU A 631 -17.37 20.29 -15.48
CA GLU A 631 -16.76 20.95 -14.33
C GLU A 631 -15.53 20.18 -13.82
N ILE A 632 -14.54 20.93 -13.33
CA ILE A 632 -13.29 20.39 -12.80
C ILE A 632 -13.00 21.06 -11.45
N ILE A 633 -12.67 20.27 -10.43
CA ILE A 633 -12.33 20.78 -9.09
C ILE A 633 -10.94 20.26 -8.69
N PRO A 634 -9.96 21.14 -8.50
CA PRO A 634 -8.66 20.75 -7.94
C PRO A 634 -8.78 20.47 -6.44
N LEU A 635 -8.06 19.45 -5.95
CA LEU A 635 -7.96 19.10 -4.54
C LEU A 635 -6.55 19.42 -4.01
N VAL A 636 -6.47 20.04 -2.83
CA VAL A 636 -5.19 20.39 -2.18
C VAL A 636 -4.65 19.18 -1.40
N GLY A 637 -3.41 18.74 -1.65
CA GLY A 637 -2.78 17.61 -0.95
C GLY A 637 -2.29 17.94 0.46
N ASP A 638 -2.13 16.91 1.31
CA ASP A 638 -1.38 16.99 2.57
C ASP A 638 0.09 16.65 2.27
N VAL A 639 1.00 17.40 2.89
CA VAL A 639 2.45 17.21 2.81
C VAL A 639 2.84 16.28 3.94
N ASP A 640 2.73 14.96 3.74
CA ASP A 640 3.48 14.03 4.59
C ASP A 640 3.72 12.66 3.92
N GLN A 641 4.99 12.23 4.05
CA GLN A 641 5.61 10.97 3.63
C GLN A 641 6.12 10.87 2.18
N GLY A 642 7.31 11.44 1.97
CA GLY A 642 8.36 10.76 1.20
C GLY A 642 8.24 10.76 -0.33
N GLY A 643 8.62 11.89 -0.94
CA GLY A 643 8.94 11.98 -2.37
C GLY A 643 7.77 12.44 -3.23
N SER A 644 7.73 13.73 -3.56
CA SER A 644 6.89 14.24 -4.64
C SER A 644 7.62 15.33 -5.41
N PRO A 645 7.74 15.21 -6.74
CA PRO A 645 7.52 16.33 -7.64
C PRO A 645 6.00 16.44 -7.84
N GLY A 646 5.37 17.44 -7.23
CA GLY A 646 3.99 17.82 -7.59
C GLY A 646 3.97 18.51 -8.95
N ILE A 647 2.87 18.38 -9.68
CA ILE A 647 2.66 19.07 -10.96
C ILE A 647 2.09 20.47 -10.67
N GLY A 648 2.58 21.50 -11.35
CA GLY A 648 1.94 22.81 -11.31
C GLY A 648 0.64 22.85 -12.12
N ILE A 649 -0.30 23.67 -11.66
CA ILE A 649 -1.69 23.70 -12.13
C ILE A 649 -1.88 24.65 -13.31
N THR A 650 -2.86 24.41 -14.17
CA THR A 650 -3.35 25.42 -15.12
C THR A 650 -4.61 26.08 -14.58
N VAL A 651 -4.58 27.36 -14.25
CA VAL A 651 -5.75 28.13 -13.78
C VAL A 651 -6.14 29.15 -14.84
N GLU A 652 -7.33 28.99 -15.42
CA GLU A 652 -7.87 29.92 -16.42
C GLU A 652 -9.06 30.69 -15.86
N ASP A 653 -8.95 32.02 -15.83
CA ASP A 653 -10.11 32.88 -15.63
C ASP A 653 -10.83 33.11 -16.96
N ARG A 654 -12.07 32.61 -17.05
CA ARG A 654 -12.96 32.83 -18.19
C ARG A 654 -13.91 34.01 -18.00
N ASP A 655 -13.90 34.65 -16.83
CA ASP A 655 -14.59 35.92 -16.63
C ASP A 655 -13.77 37.05 -17.25
N THR A 656 -14.45 37.87 -18.04
CA THR A 656 -13.83 38.98 -18.76
C THR A 656 -14.10 40.33 -18.11
N THR A 657 -14.79 40.35 -16.96
CA THR A 657 -15.44 41.52 -16.39
C THR A 657 -15.23 41.73 -14.89
N THR A 658 -14.82 40.70 -14.13
CA THR A 658 -14.53 40.81 -12.69
C THR A 658 -13.05 40.60 -12.42
N ALA A 659 -12.54 41.23 -11.36
CA ALA A 659 -11.16 41.04 -10.92
C ALA A 659 -11.08 39.79 -10.03
N ASN A 660 -10.22 38.85 -10.39
CA ASN A 660 -10.08 37.56 -9.73
C ASN A 660 -8.66 37.35 -9.16
N VAL A 661 -8.54 36.49 -8.15
CA VAL A 661 -7.23 36.06 -7.62
C VAL A 661 -7.05 34.59 -8.01
N LEU A 662 -6.00 34.30 -8.79
CA LEU A 662 -5.63 32.97 -9.23
C LEU A 662 -4.34 32.61 -8.50
N THR A 663 -4.38 31.54 -7.72
CA THR A 663 -3.25 31.06 -6.93
C THR A 663 -2.83 29.68 -7.43
N GLY A 664 -1.57 29.58 -7.83
CA GLY A 664 -0.79 28.42 -8.21
C GLY A 664 -0.26 27.63 -7.00
N THR A 665 0.58 26.65 -7.28
CA THR A 665 1.24 25.77 -6.30
C THR A 665 2.66 26.25 -5.99
N ASP A 666 3.54 25.41 -5.45
CA ASP A 666 4.99 25.71 -5.36
C ASP A 666 5.77 25.10 -6.55
N PHE A 667 5.07 24.61 -7.59
CA PHE A 667 5.61 23.94 -8.78
C PHE A 667 5.23 24.71 -10.06
N ASP A 668 5.85 24.39 -11.20
CA ASP A 668 5.68 25.11 -12.50
C ASP A 668 4.22 25.16 -13.00
N ASP A 669 3.53 26.28 -12.78
CA ASP A 669 2.11 26.49 -13.09
C ASP A 669 1.85 27.21 -14.42
N ILE A 670 0.60 27.20 -14.91
CA ILE A 670 0.11 28.04 -16.00
C ILE A 670 -1.07 28.88 -15.52
N LEU A 671 -0.92 30.19 -15.36
CA LEU A 671 -1.96 31.07 -14.83
C LEU A 671 -2.46 32.04 -15.92
N ILE A 672 -3.72 31.93 -16.32
CA ILE A 672 -4.33 32.67 -17.44
C ILE A 672 -5.36 33.68 -16.90
N GLY A 673 -5.04 34.98 -16.98
CA GLY A 673 -5.93 36.07 -16.58
C GLY A 673 -6.87 36.53 -17.70
N GLY A 674 -8.17 36.53 -17.44
CA GLY A 674 -9.25 36.76 -18.41
C GLY A 674 -9.81 38.17 -18.45
N ASN A 675 -9.59 38.98 -17.41
CA ASN A 675 -10.29 40.25 -17.27
C ASN A 675 -9.80 41.34 -18.26
N ILE A 676 -10.74 41.85 -19.05
CA ILE A 676 -10.50 42.91 -20.06
C ILE A 676 -11.13 44.26 -19.66
N ARG A 677 -11.91 44.34 -18.56
CA ARG A 677 -12.59 45.55 -18.09
C ARG A 677 -12.68 45.63 -16.56
N GLY A 678 -11.91 46.51 -15.93
CA GLY A 678 -12.05 46.81 -14.49
C GLY A 678 -10.73 46.91 -13.74
N GLU A 679 -10.74 46.53 -12.46
CA GLU A 679 -9.53 46.23 -11.68
C GLU A 679 -8.84 44.98 -12.23
N PRO A 680 -7.50 44.86 -12.14
CA PRO A 680 -6.75 43.73 -12.71
C PRO A 680 -6.95 42.42 -11.94
N ASP A 681 -6.77 41.29 -12.63
CA ASP A 681 -6.61 39.99 -11.98
C ASP A 681 -5.26 39.93 -11.24
N ILE A 682 -5.22 39.14 -10.18
CA ILE A 682 -4.03 38.87 -9.36
C ILE A 682 -3.65 37.39 -9.59
N LEU A 683 -2.48 37.12 -10.16
CA LEU A 683 -1.95 35.76 -10.34
C LEU A 683 -0.81 35.51 -9.34
N GLN A 684 -0.77 34.34 -8.72
CA GLN A 684 0.24 34.00 -7.71
C GLN A 684 0.81 32.60 -7.96
N GLY A 685 2.02 32.44 -8.47
CA GLY A 685 2.56 31.13 -8.92
C GLY A 685 3.48 30.37 -7.95
N GLY A 686 3.91 30.99 -6.84
CA GLY A 686 4.64 30.28 -5.78
C GLY A 686 6.16 30.24 -5.97
N LEU A 687 6.77 29.04 -6.01
CA LEU A 687 8.23 28.83 -6.06
C LEU A 687 8.73 28.22 -7.39
N GLY A 688 7.83 27.69 -8.23
CA GLY A 688 8.13 27.00 -9.49
C GLY A 688 8.43 27.95 -10.67
N ASN A 689 8.76 27.40 -11.84
CA ASN A 689 8.88 28.18 -13.08
C ASN A 689 7.51 28.32 -13.75
N ASP A 690 6.87 29.47 -13.55
CA ASP A 690 5.47 29.65 -13.94
C ASP A 690 5.30 30.33 -15.30
N LEU A 691 4.24 29.95 -16.02
CA LEU A 691 3.79 30.59 -17.25
C LEU A 691 2.52 31.40 -16.99
N TYR A 692 2.64 32.72 -17.04
CA TYR A 692 1.52 33.64 -16.94
C TYR A 692 1.02 34.05 -18.33
N ILE A 693 -0.27 33.91 -18.61
CA ILE A 693 -0.89 34.29 -19.89
C ILE A 693 -1.90 35.42 -19.65
N ALA A 694 -1.65 36.58 -20.24
CA ALA A 694 -2.58 37.71 -20.21
C ALA A 694 -3.46 37.73 -21.48
N LEU A 695 -4.76 37.43 -21.31
CA LEU A 695 -5.76 37.58 -22.39
C LEU A 695 -6.32 39.02 -22.47
N GLY A 696 -6.09 39.84 -21.45
CA GLY A 696 -6.58 41.22 -21.34
C GLY A 696 -5.53 42.29 -21.02
N ASN A 697 -5.99 43.53 -20.81
CA ASN A 697 -5.12 44.72 -20.79
C ASN A 697 -4.42 44.98 -19.44
N ARG A 698 -4.69 44.20 -18.37
CA ARG A 698 -4.26 44.51 -17.00
C ARG A 698 -4.08 43.25 -16.15
N LEU A 699 -2.89 43.05 -15.56
CA LEU A 699 -2.55 41.93 -14.67
C LEU A 699 -1.68 42.40 -13.50
N VAL A 700 -1.85 41.78 -12.33
CA VAL A 700 -0.93 41.84 -11.19
C VAL A 700 -0.42 40.42 -10.96
N ILE A 701 0.89 40.23 -10.88
CA ILE A 701 1.50 38.93 -10.57
C ILE A 701 2.23 39.08 -9.25
N PHE A 702 2.04 38.15 -8.32
CA PHE A 702 2.84 38.03 -7.09
C PHE A 702 3.57 36.69 -7.10
N ASP A 703 4.89 36.74 -7.12
CA ASP A 703 5.70 35.54 -7.23
C ASP A 703 6.88 35.59 -6.26
N THR A 704 7.29 34.43 -5.76
CA THR A 704 8.29 34.30 -4.70
C THR A 704 9.47 33.40 -5.07
N GLY A 705 9.56 32.88 -6.30
CA GLY A 705 10.71 32.13 -6.82
C GLY A 705 10.60 31.74 -8.31
N GLY A 706 11.60 31.05 -8.86
CA GLY A 706 11.55 30.46 -10.22
C GLY A 706 12.05 31.33 -11.39
N ASN A 707 12.15 30.74 -12.58
CA ASN A 707 12.43 31.39 -13.87
C ASN A 707 11.14 31.54 -14.69
N ASN A 708 10.45 32.66 -14.53
CA ASN A 708 9.04 32.77 -14.94
C ASN A 708 8.88 33.40 -16.33
N THR A 709 7.85 32.97 -17.06
CA THR A 709 7.55 33.48 -18.41
C THR A 709 6.20 34.19 -18.43
N LEU A 710 6.15 35.38 -19.04
CA LEU A 710 4.91 36.12 -19.26
C LEU A 710 4.60 36.21 -20.76
N GLU A 711 3.48 35.60 -21.17
CA GLU A 711 2.93 35.70 -22.52
C GLU A 711 1.75 36.67 -22.58
N VAL A 712 1.75 37.58 -23.58
CA VAL A 712 0.67 38.54 -23.81
C VAL A 712 0.04 38.28 -25.18
N ALA A 713 -1.24 37.90 -25.20
CA ALA A 713 -1.93 37.46 -26.41
C ALA A 713 -2.01 38.53 -27.54
N SER A 714 -1.94 38.08 -28.79
CA SER A 714 -1.96 38.95 -29.98
C SER A 714 -3.34 39.60 -30.21
N GLY A 715 -3.51 40.87 -29.83
CA GLY A 715 -4.71 41.64 -30.22
C GLY A 715 -5.07 42.86 -29.37
N ILE A 716 -4.40 43.05 -28.24
CA ILE A 716 -4.61 44.16 -27.28
C ILE A 716 -4.26 45.56 -27.89
N ASP A 717 -4.67 46.69 -27.30
CA ASP A 717 -4.16 48.03 -27.67
C ASP A 717 -3.93 48.83 -26.38
N LEU A 718 -2.66 49.02 -26.02
CA LEU A 718 -2.25 49.78 -24.82
C LEU A 718 -1.89 51.24 -25.15
N SER A 719 -2.25 51.76 -26.33
CA SER A 719 -1.92 53.14 -26.73
C SER A 719 -2.74 54.24 -26.05
N GLN A 720 -3.73 53.89 -25.22
CA GLN A 720 -4.56 54.84 -24.46
C GLN A 720 -3.90 55.17 -23.09
N PRO A 721 -3.47 56.43 -22.85
CA PRO A 721 -2.85 56.80 -21.58
C PRO A 721 -3.93 56.97 -20.49
N HIS A 722 -3.88 56.14 -19.44
CA HIS A 722 -4.72 56.36 -18.26
C HIS A 722 -4.14 57.46 -17.35
N ARG A 723 -5.03 58.34 -16.86
CA ARG A 723 -4.78 59.35 -15.82
C ARG A 723 -5.15 58.78 -14.44
N GLY A 724 -4.15 58.35 -13.69
CA GLY A 724 -4.25 57.89 -12.30
C GLY A 724 -2.97 57.14 -11.90
N PRO A 725 -2.59 57.08 -10.61
CA PRO A 725 -1.43 56.30 -10.19
C PRO A 725 -1.79 54.82 -10.27
N ILE A 726 -1.59 54.21 -11.44
CA ILE A 726 -1.69 52.77 -11.62
C ILE A 726 -0.26 52.22 -11.56
N LYS A 727 0.04 51.58 -10.43
CA LYS A 727 1.23 50.76 -10.18
C LYS A 727 1.10 49.47 -11.01
N GLY A 728 1.61 49.52 -12.25
CA GLY A 728 1.64 48.37 -13.15
C GLY A 728 2.84 47.45 -12.84
N LEU A 729 2.55 46.14 -12.77
CA LEU A 729 3.44 44.99 -12.57
C LEU A 729 4.48 45.29 -11.50
N GLU A 730 4.14 45.04 -10.23
CA GLU A 730 5.07 45.25 -9.13
C GLU A 730 5.39 43.91 -8.50
N TYR A 731 6.67 43.53 -8.54
CA TYR A 731 7.34 42.43 -7.83
C TYR A 731 7.30 41.06 -8.55
N ILE A 732 8.28 40.83 -9.43
CA ILE A 732 8.53 39.51 -10.06
C ILE A 732 10.04 39.23 -10.08
N ASP A 733 10.44 37.96 -9.91
CA ASP A 733 11.80 37.48 -10.10
C ASP A 733 11.98 36.85 -11.51
N ASN A 734 13.16 37.00 -12.12
CA ASN A 734 13.60 36.36 -13.38
C ASN A 734 12.56 36.22 -14.52
N VAL A 735 12.20 37.33 -15.18
CA VAL A 735 11.13 37.38 -16.21
C VAL A 735 11.65 37.52 -17.64
N THR A 736 11.11 36.70 -18.56
CA THR A 736 11.20 36.95 -20.01
C THR A 736 9.86 37.38 -20.62
N LEU A 737 9.84 38.57 -21.23
CA LEU A 737 8.71 39.06 -22.03
C LEU A 737 8.80 38.56 -23.47
N THR A 738 7.67 38.14 -24.03
CA THR A 738 7.55 37.76 -25.44
C THR A 738 6.66 38.74 -26.23
N GLY A 739 6.67 38.64 -27.57
CA GLY A 739 5.87 39.49 -28.46
C GLY A 739 6.51 40.84 -28.84
N ASN A 740 5.71 41.78 -29.37
CA ASN A 740 6.20 43.04 -29.94
C ASN A 740 5.57 44.31 -29.35
N ARG A 741 4.99 44.20 -28.15
CA ARG A 741 4.22 45.28 -27.50
C ARG A 741 5.09 46.08 -26.54
N ASN A 742 4.79 47.37 -26.40
CA ASN A 742 5.41 48.22 -25.39
C ASN A 742 4.89 47.85 -24.00
N LEU A 743 5.69 47.20 -23.17
CA LEU A 743 5.30 46.75 -21.82
C LEU A 743 6.08 47.50 -20.73
N LYS A 744 5.59 47.42 -19.48
CA LYS A 744 6.31 47.89 -18.29
C LYS A 744 6.61 46.69 -17.41
N LEU A 745 7.86 46.49 -17.01
CA LEU A 745 8.31 45.43 -16.11
C LEU A 745 8.97 46.08 -14.89
N VAL A 746 8.70 45.57 -13.69
CA VAL A 746 9.34 46.01 -12.43
C VAL A 746 9.73 44.76 -11.65
N GLY A 747 11.01 44.58 -11.35
CA GLY A 747 11.49 43.52 -10.48
C GLY A 747 11.25 43.83 -8.99
N ASN A 748 11.88 43.07 -8.11
CA ASN A 748 11.72 43.15 -6.66
C ASN A 748 12.99 43.74 -6.00
N ASP A 749 13.25 43.44 -4.72
CA ASP A 749 14.46 43.94 -4.03
C ASP A 749 15.61 42.89 -4.04
N ASP A 750 15.44 41.78 -4.78
CA ASP A 750 16.43 40.71 -4.98
C ASP A 750 17.13 40.84 -6.36
N ASN A 751 18.21 40.07 -6.58
CA ASN A 751 18.96 40.11 -7.84
C ASN A 751 18.17 39.44 -9.00
N ASN A 752 17.56 40.22 -9.88
CA ASN A 752 16.67 39.70 -10.93
C ASN A 752 17.34 39.60 -12.31
N ILE A 753 16.85 38.68 -13.17
CA ILE A 753 17.14 38.63 -14.61
C ILE A 753 15.90 39.05 -15.40
N LEU A 754 15.90 40.26 -15.97
CA LEU A 754 14.74 40.83 -16.65
C LEU A 754 14.97 40.98 -18.16
N LYS A 755 14.15 40.33 -18.99
CA LYS A 755 14.27 40.34 -20.45
C LYS A 755 13.06 40.92 -21.16
N GLY A 756 13.30 41.98 -21.91
CA GLY A 756 12.33 42.65 -22.77
C GLY A 756 12.02 41.89 -24.06
N ASN A 757 10.88 42.24 -24.65
CA ASN A 757 10.41 41.71 -25.94
C ASN A 757 10.78 42.66 -27.10
N ASP A 758 10.15 42.51 -28.27
CA ASP A 758 10.46 43.33 -29.44
C ASP A 758 9.87 44.76 -29.42
N GLY A 759 9.12 45.12 -28.37
CA GLY A 759 8.47 46.41 -28.19
C GLY A 759 9.35 47.49 -27.55
N ASN A 760 8.82 48.71 -27.39
CA ASN A 760 9.49 49.78 -26.64
C ASN A 760 9.15 49.67 -25.15
N ASN A 761 9.91 48.88 -24.41
CA ASN A 761 9.61 48.50 -23.03
C ASN A 761 10.09 49.54 -22.01
N ARG A 762 9.52 49.48 -20.80
CA ARG A 762 9.95 50.21 -19.61
C ARG A 762 10.30 49.19 -18.53
N ILE A 763 11.58 48.88 -18.35
CA ILE A 763 12.04 47.84 -17.41
C ILE A 763 12.73 48.52 -16.23
N PHE A 764 12.35 48.14 -15.01
CA PHE A 764 12.88 48.62 -13.75
C PHE A 764 13.34 47.39 -12.95
N GLY A 765 14.61 47.33 -12.57
CA GLY A 765 15.20 46.22 -11.80
C GLY A 765 14.63 46.17 -10.40
N GLY A 766 14.78 47.24 -9.63
CA GLY A 766 14.34 47.30 -8.24
C GLY A 766 15.56 47.48 -7.35
N GLY A 767 15.68 46.72 -6.26
CA GLY A 767 16.92 46.64 -5.47
C GLY A 767 17.66 45.34 -5.78
N GLY A 768 18.97 45.29 -5.52
CA GLY A 768 19.78 44.10 -5.83
C GLY A 768 20.67 44.32 -7.05
N ASP A 769 21.50 43.34 -7.39
CA ASP A 769 22.40 43.37 -8.56
C ASP A 769 21.70 42.73 -9.77
N ASP A 770 21.01 43.52 -10.59
CA ASP A 770 20.11 43.03 -11.64
C ASP A 770 20.81 42.78 -12.99
N ILE A 771 20.27 41.86 -13.80
CA ILE A 771 20.67 41.65 -15.20
C ILE A 771 19.51 42.00 -16.13
N ILE A 772 19.63 43.07 -16.91
CA ILE A 772 18.54 43.61 -17.74
C ILE A 772 18.87 43.51 -19.23
N TYR A 773 18.06 42.75 -19.95
CA TYR A 773 18.05 42.66 -21.42
C TYR A 773 16.93 43.54 -21.98
N GLY A 774 17.27 44.56 -22.76
CA GLY A 774 16.27 45.48 -23.33
C GLY A 774 15.35 44.83 -24.38
N GLY A 775 15.85 43.83 -25.10
CA GLY A 775 15.19 43.27 -26.29
C GLY A 775 15.41 44.13 -27.55
N LEU A 776 14.51 44.04 -28.52
CA LEU A 776 14.48 45.00 -29.64
C LEU A 776 13.72 46.27 -29.23
N GLY A 777 13.73 47.30 -30.09
CA GLY A 777 12.97 48.53 -29.86
C GLY A 777 13.71 49.60 -29.05
N ARG A 778 12.99 50.63 -28.61
CA ARG A 778 13.56 51.76 -27.85
C ARG A 778 13.14 51.68 -26.40
N ASN A 779 13.91 50.95 -25.62
CA ASN A 779 13.56 50.64 -24.25
C ASN A 779 13.97 51.76 -23.29
N ARG A 780 13.31 51.80 -22.13
CA ARG A 780 13.60 52.67 -20.99
C ARG A 780 13.96 51.77 -19.83
N LEU A 781 15.23 51.73 -19.48
CA LEU A 781 15.80 50.78 -18.52
C LEU A 781 16.22 51.53 -17.25
N SER A 782 16.07 50.88 -16.12
CA SER A 782 16.51 51.35 -14.81
C SER A 782 16.86 50.10 -14.00
N GLY A 783 18.05 50.07 -13.41
CA GLY A 783 18.48 48.95 -12.57
C GLY A 783 17.92 49.20 -11.18
N GLY A 784 18.61 50.06 -10.45
CA GLY A 784 18.09 50.71 -9.24
C GLY A 784 19.22 50.80 -8.23
N PRO A 785 18.96 50.61 -6.92
CA PRO A 785 20.05 50.42 -5.97
C PRO A 785 20.73 49.05 -6.14
N GLY A 786 21.98 49.04 -6.62
CA GLY A 786 22.74 47.82 -6.87
C GLY A 786 23.93 48.05 -7.78
N THR A 787 24.63 46.98 -8.16
CA THR A 787 25.58 46.96 -9.28
C THR A 787 24.93 46.21 -10.44
N ASP A 788 24.22 46.95 -11.29
CA ASP A 788 23.37 46.34 -12.31
C ASP A 788 24.14 46.05 -13.61
N THR A 789 23.66 45.10 -14.39
CA THR A 789 24.22 44.74 -15.71
C THR A 789 23.17 44.92 -16.81
N PHE A 790 23.39 45.89 -17.69
CA PHE A 790 22.58 46.09 -18.89
C PHE A 790 23.20 45.36 -20.07
N VAL A 791 22.48 44.39 -20.61
CA VAL A 791 22.96 43.50 -21.67
C VAL A 791 22.45 43.95 -23.04
N PHE A 792 23.39 44.10 -23.97
CA PHE A 792 23.14 44.44 -25.38
C PHE A 792 23.47 43.24 -26.27
N ASP A 793 22.44 42.45 -26.53
CA ASP A 793 22.46 41.23 -27.33
C ASP A 793 21.63 41.36 -28.62
N THR A 794 21.32 42.58 -29.04
CA THR A 794 20.58 42.87 -30.27
C THR A 794 21.30 43.90 -31.16
N GLN A 795 20.99 43.89 -32.47
CA GLN A 795 21.65 44.75 -33.46
C GLN A 795 21.40 46.24 -33.17
N PRO A 796 22.44 47.10 -33.06
CA PRO A 796 22.26 48.51 -32.75
C PRO A 796 21.62 49.28 -33.91
N GLY A 797 20.88 50.35 -33.58
CA GLY A 797 20.31 51.22 -34.61
C GLY A 797 19.36 52.27 -34.07
N ARG A 798 18.96 53.24 -34.91
CA ARG A 798 18.08 54.34 -34.47
C ARG A 798 16.71 53.89 -33.94
N GLN A 799 16.23 52.73 -34.38
CA GLN A 799 14.98 52.12 -33.94
C GLN A 799 15.18 51.09 -32.82
N ASN A 800 16.43 50.68 -32.57
CA ASN A 800 16.81 49.77 -31.50
C ASN A 800 17.82 50.49 -30.59
N ARG A 801 17.34 51.50 -29.86
CA ARG A 801 18.18 52.38 -29.05
C ARG A 801 17.54 52.62 -27.70
N ASP A 802 18.16 52.04 -26.70
CA ASP A 802 17.70 52.07 -25.32
C ASP A 802 18.07 53.37 -24.61
N PHE A 803 17.40 53.60 -23.49
CA PHE A 803 17.66 54.71 -22.60
C PHE A 803 17.73 54.21 -21.17
N ILE A 804 18.94 54.14 -20.62
CA ILE A 804 19.16 53.87 -19.20
C ILE A 804 18.93 55.18 -18.45
N ILE A 805 18.07 55.16 -17.43
CA ILE A 805 17.56 56.37 -16.78
C ILE A 805 18.40 56.76 -15.56
N ASP A 806 19.01 55.79 -14.89
CA ASP A 806 19.59 55.93 -13.55
C ASP A 806 21.04 55.40 -13.41
N PHE A 807 21.79 55.36 -14.52
CA PHE A 807 23.11 54.75 -14.58
C PHE A 807 24.07 55.30 -13.51
N SER A 808 24.68 54.40 -12.72
CA SER A 808 25.62 54.72 -11.66
C SER A 808 26.92 53.88 -11.69
N ASN A 809 27.05 52.85 -10.84
CA ASN A 809 28.18 51.91 -10.78
C ASN A 809 27.96 50.65 -11.65
N ASP A 810 27.10 50.76 -12.66
CA ASP A 810 26.59 49.62 -13.41
C ASP A 810 27.54 49.20 -14.54
N ILE A 811 27.25 48.05 -15.13
CA ILE A 811 28.01 47.42 -16.22
C ILE A 811 27.14 47.41 -17.49
N LEU A 812 27.73 47.80 -18.62
CA LEU A 812 27.17 47.57 -19.96
C LEU A 812 27.91 46.38 -20.56
N LYS A 813 27.18 45.31 -20.85
CA LYS A 813 27.72 44.07 -21.41
C LYS A 813 27.27 43.92 -22.87
N PHE A 814 28.22 43.69 -23.78
CA PHE A 814 27.96 43.60 -25.21
C PHE A 814 28.24 42.20 -25.74
N SER A 815 27.36 41.73 -26.64
CA SER A 815 27.57 40.49 -27.38
C SER A 815 28.78 40.59 -28.32
N SER A 816 29.77 39.73 -28.14
CA SER A 816 30.87 39.51 -29.11
C SER A 816 30.36 39.15 -30.52
N ALA A 817 29.25 38.41 -30.61
CA ALA A 817 28.66 38.00 -31.88
C ALA A 817 28.08 39.17 -32.70
N ILE A 818 27.54 40.20 -32.03
CA ILE A 818 26.92 41.36 -32.70
C ILE A 818 27.91 42.51 -32.82
N TYR A 819 28.69 42.74 -31.78
CA TYR A 819 29.66 43.82 -31.69
C TYR A 819 31.07 43.31 -32.04
N SER A 820 31.18 42.63 -33.17
CA SER A 820 32.42 41.99 -33.62
C SER A 820 33.61 42.97 -33.70
N GLY A 821 34.80 42.50 -33.30
CA GLY A 821 36.02 43.31 -33.30
C GLY A 821 36.15 44.30 -32.15
N LEU A 822 35.29 44.22 -31.13
CA LEU A 822 35.48 44.86 -29.82
C LEU A 822 36.26 43.98 -28.83
N ASP A 823 36.94 42.94 -29.32
CA ASP A 823 37.67 42.00 -28.48
C ASP A 823 38.66 42.75 -27.57
N PRO A 824 38.74 42.39 -26.26
CA PRO A 824 39.70 43.00 -25.36
C PRO A 824 41.12 42.84 -25.89
N ASN A 825 41.91 43.92 -25.84
CA ASN A 825 43.33 43.85 -26.15
C ASN A 825 44.11 43.04 -25.07
N GLU A 826 45.42 42.86 -25.24
CA GLU A 826 46.26 42.09 -24.30
C GLU A 826 46.20 42.59 -22.83
N ASP A 827 45.78 43.85 -22.63
CA ASP A 827 45.58 44.47 -21.32
C ASP A 827 44.13 44.38 -20.80
N GLY A 828 43.26 43.64 -21.50
CA GLY A 828 41.84 43.44 -21.15
C GLY A 828 40.93 44.63 -21.47
N ASN A 829 41.40 45.63 -22.21
CA ASN A 829 40.63 46.84 -22.51
C ASN A 829 39.94 46.77 -23.88
N ILE A 830 38.68 47.19 -23.93
CA ILE A 830 37.91 47.37 -25.17
C ILE A 830 38.30 48.70 -25.83
N ASN A 831 38.30 48.71 -27.17
CA ASN A 831 38.51 49.92 -27.98
C ASN A 831 37.40 50.96 -27.71
N PHE A 832 37.65 51.84 -26.74
CA PHE A 832 36.71 52.86 -26.27
C PHE A 832 37.28 54.26 -26.41
N ILE A 833 36.48 55.19 -26.95
CA ILE A 833 36.82 56.61 -27.01
C ILE A 833 35.66 57.46 -26.50
N SER A 834 35.96 58.50 -25.73
CA SER A 834 34.95 59.43 -25.20
C SER A 834 35.38 60.88 -25.40
N ALA A 835 34.48 61.70 -25.94
CA ALA A 835 34.71 63.14 -26.12
C ALA A 835 33.38 63.89 -26.37
N PRO A 836 33.31 65.19 -26.03
CA PRO A 836 32.11 65.98 -26.26
C PRO A 836 31.85 66.18 -27.76
N GLY A 837 30.68 65.78 -28.24
CA GLY A 837 30.27 65.94 -29.63
C GLY A 837 30.73 64.83 -30.59
N LEU A 838 31.46 63.83 -30.10
CA LEU A 838 31.98 62.72 -30.91
C LEU A 838 30.89 61.68 -31.19
N ASN A 839 30.62 61.36 -32.45
CA ASN A 839 29.56 60.41 -32.85
C ASN A 839 30.08 59.21 -33.66
N ARG A 840 31.39 59.12 -33.90
CA ARG A 840 32.08 58.02 -34.59
C ARG A 840 33.58 58.07 -34.25
N ALA A 841 34.30 56.97 -34.44
CA ALA A 841 35.74 56.97 -34.49
C ALA A 841 36.21 57.58 -35.82
N HIS A 842 37.43 58.13 -35.82
CA HIS A 842 38.03 58.76 -37.00
C HIS A 842 39.00 57.81 -37.71
N THR A 843 38.75 56.51 -37.61
CA THR A 843 39.55 55.42 -38.19
C THR A 843 38.61 54.41 -38.86
N ASN A 844 39.12 53.59 -39.77
CA ASN A 844 38.34 52.54 -40.44
C ASN A 844 38.94 51.13 -40.24
N THR A 845 39.96 51.00 -39.40
CA THR A 845 40.80 49.78 -39.26
C THR A 845 40.52 48.97 -37.99
N ALA A 846 39.60 49.40 -37.14
CA ALA A 846 39.14 48.63 -35.98
C ALA A 846 37.73 49.08 -35.56
N SER A 847 37.00 48.22 -34.87
CA SER A 847 35.71 48.56 -34.26
C SER A 847 35.90 49.33 -32.95
N PHE A 848 35.05 50.32 -32.68
CA PHE A 848 35.10 51.16 -31.47
C PHE A 848 33.73 51.34 -30.82
N LEU A 849 33.74 51.43 -29.48
CA LEU A 849 32.67 52.08 -28.72
C LEU A 849 32.98 53.56 -28.55
N VAL A 850 32.05 54.42 -28.95
CA VAL A 850 32.24 55.87 -29.03
C VAL A 850 31.21 56.56 -28.14
N TYR A 851 31.65 57.14 -27.03
CA TYR A 851 30.77 57.84 -26.09
C TYR A 851 30.78 59.36 -26.30
N ASN A 852 29.63 59.91 -26.65
CA ASN A 852 29.45 61.35 -26.77
C ASN A 852 29.09 61.97 -25.42
N THR A 853 30.07 62.49 -24.70
CA THR A 853 29.86 63.07 -23.35
C THR A 853 28.94 64.30 -23.34
N LYS A 854 28.67 64.94 -24.50
CA LYS A 854 27.70 66.05 -24.62
C LYS A 854 26.25 65.57 -24.72
N THR A 855 26.01 64.40 -25.31
CA THR A 855 24.65 63.89 -25.57
C THR A 855 24.29 62.67 -24.72
N GLY A 856 25.27 62.03 -24.09
CA GLY A 856 25.14 60.80 -23.32
C GLY A 856 24.91 59.56 -24.19
N ILE A 857 25.13 59.64 -25.51
CA ILE A 857 24.88 58.50 -26.42
C ILE A 857 26.17 57.72 -26.64
N LEU A 858 26.09 56.40 -26.47
CA LEU A 858 27.10 55.43 -26.86
C LEU A 858 26.80 54.91 -28.26
N TYR A 859 27.80 54.92 -29.13
CA TYR A 859 27.72 54.43 -30.51
C TYR A 859 28.67 53.26 -30.71
N TYR A 860 28.27 52.32 -31.56
CA TYR A 860 29.13 51.30 -32.12
C TYR A 860 29.60 51.74 -33.51
N ASP A 861 30.91 51.89 -33.68
CA ASP A 861 31.54 52.18 -34.96
C ASP A 861 32.30 50.95 -35.43
N ALA A 862 31.66 50.15 -36.28
CA ALA A 862 32.25 48.91 -36.77
C ALA A 862 33.40 49.19 -37.76
N GLU A 863 34.38 48.29 -37.79
CA GLU A 863 35.45 48.33 -38.79
C GLU A 863 34.86 48.46 -40.22
N ASN A 864 35.46 49.31 -41.04
CA ASN A 864 35.03 49.58 -42.41
C ASN A 864 33.60 50.15 -42.56
N SER A 865 32.95 50.58 -41.47
CA SER A 865 31.66 51.28 -41.55
C SER A 865 31.82 52.74 -42.01
N THR A 866 30.83 53.23 -42.76
CA THR A 866 30.73 54.66 -43.12
C THR A 866 29.99 55.49 -42.07
N ARG A 867 29.39 54.83 -41.07
CA ARG A 867 28.57 55.45 -40.02
C ARG A 867 28.53 54.59 -38.76
N ALA A 868 28.69 55.23 -37.60
CA ALA A 868 28.45 54.59 -36.32
C ALA A 868 26.95 54.53 -36.01
N GLU A 869 26.50 53.41 -35.44
CA GLU A 869 25.12 53.21 -35.03
C GLU A 869 24.93 53.44 -33.53
N PRO A 870 23.88 54.15 -33.11
CA PRO A 870 23.63 54.39 -31.69
C PRO A 870 23.14 53.11 -31.02
N ILE A 871 23.65 52.84 -29.82
CA ILE A 871 23.28 51.65 -29.03
C ILE A 871 22.35 52.07 -27.90
N VAL A 872 22.84 52.93 -27.01
CA VAL A 872 22.14 53.32 -25.79
C VAL A 872 22.42 54.79 -25.49
N LYS A 873 21.42 55.46 -24.94
CA LYS A 873 21.64 56.74 -24.26
C LYS A 873 21.72 56.47 -22.75
N VAL A 874 22.82 56.88 -22.14
CA VAL A 874 23.11 56.70 -20.72
C VAL A 874 22.69 57.99 -19.98
N GLY A 875 21.68 57.88 -19.13
CA GLY A 875 21.30 58.92 -18.17
C GLY A 875 22.03 58.66 -16.86
N ILE A 876 23.09 59.43 -16.59
CA ILE A 876 23.89 59.31 -15.37
C ILE A 876 23.20 60.05 -14.23
N VAL A 877 23.15 59.45 -13.04
CA VAL A 877 22.71 60.06 -11.80
C VAL A 877 23.93 60.17 -10.87
N ASP A 878 24.05 61.28 -10.12
CA ASP A 878 25.25 61.70 -9.35
C ASP A 878 26.50 62.14 -10.15
N GLU A 879 27.61 62.47 -9.45
CA GLU A 879 28.92 62.88 -10.02
C GLU A 879 29.70 61.70 -10.65
N GLY A 880 29.03 60.61 -11.03
CA GLY A 880 29.66 59.43 -11.63
C GLY A 880 30.24 59.69 -13.01
N THR A 881 31.35 59.02 -13.35
CA THR A 881 31.94 59.05 -14.70
C THR A 881 31.77 57.70 -15.38
N PHE A 882 31.08 57.67 -16.52
CA PHE A 882 31.06 56.51 -17.41
C PHE A 882 32.44 56.35 -18.09
N THR A 883 33.13 55.23 -17.83
CA THR A 883 34.47 54.96 -18.34
C THR A 883 34.57 53.59 -19.00
N ALA A 884 35.74 53.26 -19.54
CA ALA A 884 36.00 51.93 -20.11
C ALA A 884 35.82 50.79 -19.10
N ALA A 885 35.94 51.06 -17.79
CA ALA A 885 35.76 50.04 -16.74
C ALA A 885 34.30 49.55 -16.62
N ASN A 886 33.32 50.31 -17.13
CA ASN A 886 31.91 49.93 -17.13
C ASN A 886 31.53 49.07 -18.35
N LEU A 887 32.50 48.70 -19.20
CA LEU A 887 32.24 48.02 -20.48
C LEU A 887 32.82 46.61 -20.45
N THR A 888 32.01 45.63 -20.86
CA THR A 888 32.47 44.24 -21.02
C THR A 888 31.96 43.63 -22.33
N VAL A 889 32.73 42.70 -22.91
CA VAL A 889 32.37 41.94 -24.11
C VAL A 889 32.58 40.45 -23.81
N ALA A 890 31.58 39.60 -24.06
CA ALA A 890 31.68 38.16 -23.86
C ALA A 890 30.69 37.38 -24.74
N ASP A 891 31.02 36.12 -25.06
CA ASP A 891 30.08 35.15 -25.63
C ASP A 891 29.08 34.70 -24.56
N PHE A 892 27.82 34.49 -24.95
CA PHE A 892 26.77 34.00 -24.04
C PHE A 892 26.70 32.48 -24.09
N GLU A 893 26.82 31.80 -22.95
CA GLU A 893 26.27 30.46 -22.78
C GLU A 893 24.79 30.62 -22.43
N PHE A 894 23.91 30.11 -23.29
CA PHE A 894 22.48 30.00 -23.00
C PHE A 894 22.31 28.98 -21.86
N PHE A 895 21.74 29.39 -20.72
CA PHE A 895 21.11 28.50 -19.76
C PHE A 895 19.62 28.43 -20.06
#